data_AF-A0A5C9A389-F1
#
_entry.id   AF-A0A5C9A389-F1
#
_cell.length_a   1.000
_cell.length_b   1.000
_cell.length_c   1.000
_cell.angle_alpha   90.00
_cell.angle_beta   90.00
_cell.angle_gamma   90.00
#
_symmetry.space_group_name_H-M   'P 1'
#
loop_
_entity.id
_entity.type
_entity.pdbx_description
1 polymer ?
#
loop_
_entity_poly.entity_id
_entity_poly.type
_entity_poly.pdbx_seq_one_letter_code
_entity_poly.pdbx_strand_id
1 'polypeptide(L)'
;MSNSGDTGERSGRSGSAGDAQSADAVQYRFAAWRFKADTGDLYEGASVTRLEPKVAALLAYFLTHQHKVITREELVATVWEGRTITDDAITRCVSILRQLLSPDDKNLYIETVVRKGYLAHFPPAEEQASSGRIPRVRQRFLWLVALAVLAALALPVLFERMGSGPALPSPPARSPGPPMVAVLPFTASGEEGDSTFFADGIYEDLLTQLSKLQAVRVISSTSTREYRNVARNIRRIGEELGADVIIEGSVQIAGARIRINAQVIDAHTDEHLWAQGYDRDLTLANVFDIQSEIASAIASEMKASLTRQDRQQLALIPTENMAAYRAYHRAMRMRENDYGVLDEPQYRQALEEAVALDPNFTRALAELVSALTYTDFHGDQPALTLQAEQALDQLQKVAPGSADHLIGQAAYVYYTLRDFDTAHDLLTRALSLNPSDVNAMRLKSWVERRQGNFEAYLATRYATRRLNPRDPESTDELLSALMLMHRYEQAWAESAATTLNTFYIAYVRLLHRFSRDRDLSTLRLSVEQLCQQFPQPDCGWDMYVANRDYAAALATLSETEEDQDAPNSNQSRRWMFTVWLTGDYSPLADRLPAWKNRLTDHVESVDVFHRSPFYLGLGLLEAITGNPEAATSWIDHWERQVPVDWAERMMRRHDVCRVLGILADVSKVAQCIRDGLAEASMVMPFFEPAMPFYDAVRNEPEFMALVAEIENTWPSGSGAAAGEGRIGLTAVGPQE
;
A
#
# COMPACT_ATOMS: atom_id res chain seq x y z
N MET A 1 36.26 -14.86 77.71
CA MET A 1 36.46 -16.08 78.52
C MET A 1 35.80 -17.23 77.77
N SER A 2 36.65 -18.11 77.26
CA SER A 2 36.36 -19.46 76.79
C SER A 2 35.50 -20.23 77.79
N ASN A 3 34.56 -21.06 77.35
CA ASN A 3 34.78 -22.50 77.15
C ASN A 3 33.45 -23.20 76.76
N SER A 4 33.45 -23.92 75.63
CA SER A 4 33.40 -25.40 75.53
C SER A 4 32.01 -25.98 75.80
N GLY A 5 31.36 -26.75 74.92
CA GLY A 5 31.80 -27.75 73.95
C GLY A 5 30.78 -28.88 74.10
N ASP A 6 29.90 -29.10 73.13
CA ASP A 6 30.03 -30.04 72.00
C ASP A 6 29.71 -31.51 72.37
N THR A 7 29.24 -32.25 71.36
CA THR A 7 28.69 -33.61 71.28
C THR A 7 27.17 -33.69 71.43
N GLY A 8 26.39 -34.26 70.51
CA GLY A 8 26.59 -34.94 69.22
C GLY A 8 25.20 -35.49 68.84
N GLU A 9 24.65 -35.23 67.65
CA GLU A 9 24.68 -36.08 66.45
C GLU A 9 23.24 -36.30 65.91
N ARG A 10 23.13 -36.19 64.56
CA ARG A 10 22.16 -36.79 63.62
C ARG A 10 20.77 -36.17 63.36
N SER A 11 20.77 -35.37 62.28
CA SER A 11 20.07 -35.64 61.01
C SER A 11 18.53 -35.66 60.96
N GLY A 12 17.96 -34.53 60.50
CA GLY A 12 17.10 -34.51 59.30
C GLY A 12 15.58 -34.43 59.51
N ARG A 13 14.99 -33.23 59.34
CA ARG A 13 13.98 -32.88 58.31
C ARG A 13 13.43 -31.47 58.51
N SER A 14 13.23 -30.79 57.40
CA SER A 14 12.73 -29.42 57.23
C SER A 14 11.20 -29.31 57.31
N GLY A 15 10.73 -28.18 57.86
CA GLY A 15 9.64 -27.39 57.27
C GLY A 15 8.28 -27.37 57.98
N SER A 16 7.92 -26.21 58.55
CA SER A 16 6.75 -25.36 58.20
C SER A 16 6.50 -24.37 59.35
N ALA A 17 6.71 -23.07 59.19
CA ALA A 17 5.76 -22.09 58.64
C ALA A 17 4.43 -22.03 59.43
N GLY A 18 4.24 -20.94 60.17
CA GLY A 18 3.00 -20.58 60.85
C GLY A 18 3.12 -19.24 61.58
N ASP A 19 2.27 -18.30 61.17
CA ASP A 19 1.80 -17.09 61.86
C ASP A 19 2.59 -15.77 61.73
N ALA A 20 2.17 -14.98 60.73
CA ALA A 20 2.23 -13.52 60.73
C ALA A 20 0.80 -12.95 60.65
N GLN A 21 0.44 -12.13 61.64
CA GLN A 21 -0.82 -11.39 61.73
C GLN A 21 -0.91 -10.25 60.70
N SER A 22 -2.15 -9.97 60.30
CA SER A 22 -2.62 -9.01 59.28
C SER A 22 -2.32 -7.55 59.59
N ALA A 23 -1.74 -6.83 58.63
CA ALA A 23 -1.77 -5.37 58.56
C ALA A 23 -2.96 -4.93 57.69
N ASP A 24 -3.83 -4.04 58.20
CA ASP A 24 -4.95 -3.47 57.45
C ASP A 24 -4.45 -2.70 56.22
N ALA A 25 -4.87 -3.13 55.03
CA ALA A 25 -4.52 -2.51 53.76
C ALA A 25 -5.24 -1.14 53.61
N VAL A 26 -4.46 -0.07 53.41
CA VAL A 26 -5.02 1.28 53.18
C VAL A 26 -5.81 1.27 51.87
N GLN A 27 -7.13 1.38 52.00
CA GLN A 27 -8.08 1.30 50.89
C GLN A 27 -8.89 2.59 50.78
N TYR A 28 -8.88 3.19 49.59
CA TYR A 28 -9.63 4.40 49.26
C TYR A 28 -10.85 4.04 48.40
N ARG A 29 -11.98 4.74 48.61
CA ARG A 29 -13.17 4.66 47.75
C ARG A 29 -13.62 6.08 47.39
N PHE A 30 -13.82 6.32 46.10
CA PHE A 30 -14.21 7.63 45.57
C PHE A 30 -14.93 7.44 44.23
N ALA A 31 -16.00 8.20 43.98
CA ALA A 31 -16.87 7.99 42.81
C ALA A 31 -17.21 6.48 42.63
N ALA A 32 -16.99 5.91 41.44
CA ALA A 32 -17.14 4.48 41.13
C ALA A 32 -15.89 3.63 41.43
N TRP A 33 -14.81 4.26 41.92
CA TRP A 33 -13.49 3.67 42.05
C TRP A 33 -13.19 3.18 43.46
N ARG A 34 -12.45 2.08 43.52
CA ARG A 34 -11.88 1.54 44.76
C ARG A 34 -10.39 1.31 44.54
N PHE A 35 -9.54 1.93 45.34
CA PHE A 35 -8.09 1.88 45.17
C PHE A 35 -7.41 1.25 46.40
N LYS A 36 -6.52 0.28 46.17
CA LYS A 36 -5.69 -0.34 47.21
C LYS A 36 -4.26 0.16 47.08
N ALA A 37 -3.82 0.98 48.03
CA ALA A 37 -2.53 1.68 47.92
C ALA A 37 -1.31 0.78 48.15
N ASP A 38 -1.48 -0.33 48.86
CA ASP A 38 -0.44 -1.34 49.13
C ASP A 38 -0.02 -2.12 47.87
N THR A 39 -1.00 -2.43 47.03
CA THR A 39 -0.86 -3.28 45.83
C THR A 39 -0.82 -2.47 44.55
N GLY A 40 -1.24 -1.20 44.59
CA GLY A 40 -1.41 -0.35 43.40
C GLY A 40 -2.63 -0.72 42.56
N ASP A 41 -3.53 -1.58 43.07
CA ASP A 41 -4.69 -2.05 42.31
C ASP A 41 -5.85 -1.05 42.40
N LEU A 42 -6.28 -0.56 41.25
CA LEU A 42 -7.43 0.32 41.06
C LEU A 42 -8.60 -0.49 40.46
N TYR A 43 -9.76 -0.41 41.08
CA TYR A 43 -10.95 -1.19 40.75
C TYR A 43 -12.09 -0.28 40.30
N GLU A 44 -12.76 -0.65 39.21
CA GLU A 44 -14.04 -0.07 38.75
C GLU A 44 -15.04 -1.21 38.61
N GLY A 45 -15.97 -1.33 39.56
CA GLY A 45 -16.83 -2.51 39.66
C GLY A 45 -16.03 -3.82 39.81
N ALA A 46 -16.11 -4.70 38.79
CA ALA A 46 -15.40 -5.98 38.74
C ALA A 46 -14.04 -5.92 38.01
N SER A 47 -13.74 -4.82 37.32
CA SER A 47 -12.49 -4.64 36.56
C SER A 47 -11.35 -4.20 37.46
N VAL A 48 -10.13 -4.70 37.21
CA VAL A 48 -8.89 -4.37 37.94
C VAL A 48 -7.83 -3.86 36.98
N THR A 49 -7.23 -2.73 37.35
CA THR A 49 -6.04 -2.17 36.68
C THR A 49 -4.95 -1.96 37.72
N ARG A 50 -3.77 -2.55 37.52
CA ARG A 50 -2.61 -2.32 38.39
C ARG A 50 -1.82 -1.11 37.92
N LEU A 51 -1.71 -0.10 38.78
CA LEU A 51 -0.99 1.14 38.49
C LEU A 51 0.52 0.96 38.67
N GLU A 52 1.32 1.65 37.86
CA GLU A 52 2.76 1.75 38.09
C GLU A 52 3.05 2.32 39.50
N PRO A 53 4.16 1.93 40.16
CA PRO A 53 4.42 2.30 41.56
C PRO A 53 4.37 3.82 41.84
N LYS A 54 4.90 4.64 40.92
CA LYS A 54 4.89 6.11 41.06
C LYS A 54 3.53 6.73 40.75
N VAL A 55 2.75 6.13 39.85
CA VAL A 55 1.37 6.54 39.54
C VAL A 55 0.45 6.21 40.72
N ALA A 56 0.62 5.02 41.33
CA ALA A 56 -0.10 4.60 42.54
C ALA A 56 0.21 5.51 43.73
N ALA A 57 1.49 5.81 43.97
CA ALA A 57 1.92 6.72 45.03
C ALA A 57 1.37 8.15 44.84
N LEU A 58 1.37 8.63 43.59
CA LEU A 58 0.80 9.94 43.25
C LEU A 58 -0.72 9.99 43.48
N LEU A 59 -1.47 8.94 43.12
CA LEU A 59 -2.90 8.84 43.39
C LEU A 59 -3.21 8.81 44.90
N ALA A 60 -2.44 8.04 45.67
CA ALA A 60 -2.57 8.01 47.13
C ALA A 60 -2.32 9.40 47.75
N TYR A 61 -1.34 10.14 47.24
CA TYR A 61 -1.05 11.49 47.69
C TYR A 61 -2.20 12.47 47.37
N PHE A 62 -2.75 12.41 46.16
CA PHE A 62 -3.88 13.25 45.77
C PHE A 62 -5.16 12.95 46.57
N LEU A 63 -5.45 11.67 46.86
CA LEU A 63 -6.63 11.27 47.63
C LEU A 63 -6.58 11.74 49.09
N THR A 64 -5.38 11.92 49.64
CA THR A 64 -5.16 12.41 51.01
C THR A 64 -5.04 13.93 51.11
N HIS A 65 -4.77 14.62 49.99
CA HIS A 65 -4.55 16.07 49.93
C HIS A 65 -5.51 16.76 48.96
N GLN A 66 -6.81 16.60 49.20
CA GLN A 66 -7.86 17.19 48.37
C GLN A 66 -8.06 18.68 48.66
N HIS A 67 -8.53 19.43 47.66
CA HIS A 67 -8.89 20.86 47.75
C HIS A 67 -7.77 21.82 48.16
N LYS A 68 -6.50 21.38 48.14
CA LYS A 68 -5.30 22.22 48.31
C LYS A 68 -4.48 22.20 47.01
N VAL A 69 -3.89 23.35 46.65
CA VAL A 69 -2.91 23.40 45.56
C VAL A 69 -1.62 22.72 46.03
N ILE A 70 -1.27 21.62 45.38
CA ILE A 70 -0.05 20.84 45.63
C ILE A 70 1.01 21.27 44.62
N THR A 71 2.15 21.77 45.10
CA THR A 71 3.21 22.25 44.21
C THR A 71 4.01 21.11 43.61
N ARG A 72 4.69 21.35 42.48
CA ARG A 72 5.56 20.34 41.86
C ARG A 72 6.72 19.95 42.77
N GLU A 73 7.30 20.91 43.48
CA GLU A 73 8.35 20.67 44.48
C GLU A 73 7.85 19.77 45.62
N GLU A 74 6.62 19.97 46.09
CA GLU A 74 5.98 19.12 47.11
C GLU A 74 5.79 17.68 46.61
N LEU A 75 5.38 17.51 45.34
CA LEU A 75 5.27 16.19 44.71
C LEU A 75 6.63 15.49 44.57
N VAL A 76 7.67 16.21 44.12
CA VAL A 76 9.03 15.65 43.99
C VAL A 76 9.55 15.19 45.35
N ALA A 77 9.37 16.02 46.39
CA ALA A 77 9.82 15.70 47.74
C ALA A 77 9.12 14.47 48.33
N THR A 78 7.82 14.29 48.06
CA THR A 78 6.99 13.25 48.70
C THR A 78 6.90 11.96 47.88
N VAL A 79 6.56 12.05 46.59
CA VAL A 79 6.34 10.89 45.72
C VAL A 79 7.66 10.39 45.12
N TRP A 80 8.62 11.28 44.89
CA TRP A 80 9.95 10.94 44.34
C TRP A 80 11.09 11.05 45.36
N GLU A 81 10.78 11.19 46.64
CA GLU A 81 11.76 11.20 47.75
C GLU A 81 12.90 12.24 47.56
N GLY A 82 12.61 13.36 46.87
CA GLY A 82 13.58 14.42 46.62
C GLY A 82 14.62 14.12 45.53
N ARG A 83 14.43 13.06 44.72
CA ARG A 83 15.30 12.79 43.56
C ARG A 83 15.09 13.82 42.46
N THR A 84 16.17 14.23 41.78
CA THR A 84 16.09 15.11 40.61
C THR A 84 15.37 14.40 39.47
N ILE A 85 14.18 14.87 39.11
CA ILE A 85 13.40 14.38 37.96
C ILE A 85 13.10 15.54 37.01
N THR A 86 12.87 15.22 35.74
CA THR A 86 12.36 16.21 34.78
C THR A 86 10.88 16.49 35.02
N ASP A 87 10.42 17.70 34.71
CA ASP A 87 9.01 18.11 34.85
C ASP A 87 8.04 17.21 34.05
N ASP A 88 8.55 16.59 32.98
CA ASP A 88 7.81 15.64 32.15
C ASP A 88 7.41 14.36 32.91
N ALA A 89 8.19 13.94 33.90
CA ALA A 89 7.89 12.75 34.69
C ALA A 89 6.62 12.91 35.54
N ILE A 90 6.41 14.08 36.15
CA ILE A 90 5.19 14.43 36.90
C ILE A 90 4.02 14.55 35.92
N THR A 91 4.25 15.23 34.80
CA THR A 91 3.22 15.45 33.77
C THR A 91 2.72 14.14 33.18
N ARG A 92 3.61 13.17 32.92
CA ARG A 92 3.25 11.81 32.48
C ARG A 92 2.38 11.10 33.49
N CYS A 93 2.77 11.08 34.77
CA CYS A 93 2.02 10.38 35.82
C CYS A 93 0.61 10.98 36.00
N VAL A 94 0.48 12.31 35.98
CA VAL A 94 -0.83 12.98 36.04
C VAL A 94 -1.66 12.67 34.79
N SER A 95 -1.05 12.63 33.60
CA SER A 95 -1.75 12.28 32.36
C SER A 95 -2.32 10.86 32.41
N ILE A 96 -1.56 9.89 32.94
CA ILE A 96 -2.02 8.51 33.13
C ILE A 96 -3.23 8.47 34.06
N LEU A 97 -3.17 9.16 35.21
CA LEU A 97 -4.30 9.20 36.15
C LEU A 97 -5.55 9.83 35.54
N ARG A 98 -5.40 10.92 34.78
CA ARG A 98 -6.53 11.58 34.11
C ARG A 98 -7.17 10.68 33.06
N GLN A 99 -6.37 9.99 32.26
CA GLN A 99 -6.88 9.09 31.23
C GLN A 99 -7.59 7.86 31.83
N LEU A 100 -7.09 7.35 32.96
CA LEU A 100 -7.70 6.21 33.64
C LEU A 100 -8.98 6.57 34.40
N LEU A 101 -8.98 7.70 35.11
CA LEU A 101 -10.08 8.06 36.01
C LEU A 101 -11.19 8.82 35.30
N SER A 102 -10.86 9.63 34.30
CA SER A 102 -11.82 10.50 33.60
C SER A 102 -11.40 10.75 32.15
N PRO A 103 -11.51 9.74 31.25
CA PRO A 103 -11.10 9.84 29.86
C PRO A 103 -11.81 10.97 29.09
N ASP A 104 -13.08 11.23 29.42
CA ASP A 104 -13.92 12.24 28.75
C ASP A 104 -13.70 13.68 29.26
N ASP A 105 -13.26 13.84 30.52
CA ASP A 105 -12.89 15.13 31.10
C ASP A 105 -11.60 15.00 31.92
N LYS A 106 -10.50 15.38 31.31
CA LYS A 106 -9.15 15.25 31.88
C LYS A 106 -8.94 16.11 33.13
N ASN A 107 -9.77 17.12 33.42
CA ASN A 107 -9.60 17.95 34.62
C ASN A 107 -10.61 17.65 35.73
N LEU A 108 -11.51 16.67 35.52
CA LEU A 108 -12.59 16.35 36.45
C LEU A 108 -12.12 16.07 37.89
N TYR A 109 -11.06 15.26 38.03
CA TYR A 109 -10.54 14.86 39.35
C TYR A 109 -9.22 15.54 39.74
N ILE A 110 -8.42 15.92 38.75
CA ILE A 110 -7.10 16.53 38.95
C ILE A 110 -6.99 17.70 38.00
N GLU A 111 -7.01 18.92 38.51
CA GLU A 111 -6.92 20.16 37.74
C GLU A 111 -5.48 20.71 37.76
N THR A 112 -5.01 21.27 36.64
CA THR A 112 -3.71 21.95 36.59
C THR A 112 -3.86 23.41 36.97
N VAL A 113 -3.20 23.84 38.04
CA VAL A 113 -3.09 25.26 38.39
C VAL A 113 -1.82 25.84 37.76
N VAL A 114 -2.00 26.65 36.73
CA VAL A 114 -0.91 27.23 35.91
C VAL A 114 0.16 27.88 36.80
N ARG A 115 1.43 27.48 36.59
CA ARG A 115 2.63 27.92 37.34
C ARG A 115 2.62 27.67 38.86
N LYS A 116 1.64 26.93 39.39
CA LYS A 116 1.57 26.61 40.84
C LYS A 116 1.59 25.12 41.15
N GLY A 117 0.96 24.27 40.32
CA GLY A 117 0.95 22.82 40.55
C GLY A 117 -0.38 22.17 40.15
N TYR A 118 -0.90 21.28 41.01
CA TYR A 118 -2.14 20.53 40.77
C TYR A 118 -3.11 20.68 41.93
N LEU A 119 -4.41 20.65 41.63
CA LEU A 119 -5.50 20.66 42.61
C LEU A 119 -6.31 19.37 42.43
N ALA A 120 -6.47 18.57 43.49
CA ALA A 120 -7.20 17.31 43.43
C ALA A 120 -8.58 17.43 44.10
N HIS A 121 -9.60 16.82 43.49
CA HIS A 121 -10.97 16.80 43.97
C HIS A 121 -11.61 15.44 43.65
N PHE A 122 -11.85 14.59 44.67
CA PHE A 122 -12.49 13.28 44.47
C PHE A 122 -13.78 13.17 45.30
N PRO A 123 -14.95 12.96 44.68
CA PRO A 123 -16.21 12.84 45.40
C PRO A 123 -16.30 11.52 46.19
N PRO A 124 -17.05 11.47 47.30
CA PRO A 124 -17.27 10.23 48.06
C PRO A 124 -18.03 9.19 47.23
N ALA A 125 -17.85 7.90 47.55
CA ALA A 125 -18.50 6.79 46.85
C ALA A 125 -20.02 6.73 47.10
N GLU A 126 -20.83 6.50 46.07
CA GLU A 126 -22.29 6.38 46.17
C GLU A 126 -22.70 4.98 46.69
N GLU A 127 -23.50 4.92 47.78
CA GLU A 127 -24.07 3.67 48.31
C GLU A 127 -25.32 3.24 47.52
N GLN A 128 -25.19 2.22 46.66
CA GLN A 128 -26.33 1.63 45.96
C GLN A 128 -27.09 0.65 46.87
N ALA A 129 -28.34 1.01 47.22
CA ALA A 129 -29.28 0.20 47.98
C ALA A 129 -29.77 -1.04 47.20
N SER A 130 -29.67 -2.21 47.83
CA SER A 130 -30.14 -3.48 47.26
C SER A 130 -31.64 -3.69 47.53
N SER A 131 -32.43 -3.91 46.47
CA SER A 131 -33.80 -4.40 46.59
C SER A 131 -33.87 -5.84 46.10
N GLY A 132 -34.18 -6.78 47.00
CA GLY A 132 -34.42 -8.18 46.69
C GLY A 132 -35.91 -8.51 46.62
N ARG A 133 -36.25 -9.54 45.83
CA ARG A 133 -37.31 -10.53 46.14
C ARG A 133 -37.34 -11.64 45.08
N ILE A 134 -37.21 -12.90 45.51
CA ILE A 134 -37.62 -14.10 44.76
C ILE A 134 -38.49 -14.95 45.69
N PRO A 135 -39.69 -15.42 45.28
CA PRO A 135 -40.50 -16.30 46.09
C PRO A 135 -40.13 -17.79 45.90
N ARG A 136 -40.30 -18.56 46.98
CA ARG A 136 -40.03 -20.00 47.13
C ARG A 136 -41.16 -20.85 46.54
N VAL A 137 -40.84 -21.94 45.83
CA VAL A 137 -41.62 -23.20 45.90
C VAL A 137 -40.70 -24.42 45.74
N ARG A 138 -40.58 -25.19 46.84
CA ARG A 138 -39.99 -26.54 46.96
C ARG A 138 -40.95 -27.57 46.37
N GLN A 139 -40.46 -28.48 45.52
CA GLN A 139 -40.77 -29.94 45.50
C GLN A 139 -40.43 -30.65 44.18
N ARG A 140 -40.02 -29.94 43.11
CA ARG A 140 -39.60 -30.57 41.83
C ARG A 140 -38.09 -30.83 41.69
N PHE A 141 -37.30 -30.50 42.71
CA PHE A 141 -35.83 -30.48 42.66
C PHE A 141 -35.15 -31.85 42.74
N LEU A 142 -35.85 -32.92 43.14
CA LEU A 142 -35.23 -34.25 43.31
C LEU A 142 -35.13 -35.06 42.00
N TRP A 143 -35.98 -34.81 41.01
CA TRP A 143 -35.90 -35.50 39.71
C TRP A 143 -34.89 -34.87 38.75
N LEU A 144 -34.61 -33.56 38.89
CA LEU A 144 -33.64 -32.85 38.07
C LEU A 144 -32.19 -33.18 38.45
N VAL A 145 -31.91 -33.52 39.71
CA VAL A 145 -30.57 -33.92 40.17
C VAL A 145 -30.18 -35.31 39.63
N ALA A 146 -31.12 -36.26 39.52
CA ALA A 146 -30.85 -37.57 38.94
C ALA A 146 -30.60 -37.53 37.43
N LEU A 147 -31.31 -36.65 36.70
CA LEU A 147 -31.07 -36.41 35.27
C LEU A 147 -29.73 -35.68 35.05
N ALA A 148 -29.35 -34.77 35.95
CA ALA A 148 -28.08 -34.05 35.89
C ALA A 148 -26.86 -34.96 36.14
N VAL A 149 -26.98 -35.99 36.98
CA VAL A 149 -25.88 -36.95 37.24
C VAL A 149 -25.69 -37.91 36.06
N LEU A 150 -26.76 -38.35 35.39
CA LEU A 150 -26.67 -39.16 34.17
C LEU A 150 -26.16 -38.34 32.96
N ALA A 151 -26.52 -37.06 32.86
CA ALA A 151 -25.93 -36.15 31.87
C ALA A 151 -24.45 -35.87 32.16
N ALA A 152 -24.06 -35.69 33.44
CA ALA A 152 -22.67 -35.43 33.85
C ALA A 152 -21.74 -36.63 33.63
N LEU A 153 -22.25 -37.86 33.61
CA LEU A 153 -21.45 -39.07 33.34
C LEU A 153 -21.38 -39.43 31.84
N ALA A 154 -22.32 -38.96 31.01
CA ALA A 154 -22.25 -39.10 29.56
C ALA A 154 -21.42 -37.98 28.88
N LEU A 155 -21.23 -36.86 29.56
CA LEU A 155 -20.52 -35.68 29.06
C LEU A 155 -19.02 -35.90 28.73
N PRO A 156 -18.20 -36.69 29.47
CA PRO A 156 -16.80 -36.88 29.10
C PRO A 156 -16.61 -37.70 27.82
N VAL A 157 -17.50 -38.67 27.58
CA VAL A 157 -17.43 -39.57 26.40
C VAL A 157 -17.99 -38.90 25.13
N LEU A 158 -18.84 -37.89 25.28
CA LEU A 158 -19.28 -37.01 24.20
C LEU A 158 -18.31 -35.84 23.96
N PHE A 159 -17.56 -35.39 24.97
CA PHE A 159 -16.56 -34.31 24.86
C PHE A 159 -15.28 -34.75 24.13
N GLU A 160 -14.90 -36.03 24.19
CA GLU A 160 -13.82 -36.58 23.35
C GLU A 160 -14.24 -36.88 21.90
N ARG A 161 -15.55 -36.87 21.59
CA ARG A 161 -16.07 -37.12 20.22
C ARG A 161 -16.72 -35.90 19.55
N MET A 162 -16.84 -34.77 20.24
CA MET A 162 -17.30 -33.50 19.67
C MET A 162 -16.42 -32.35 20.17
N GLY A 163 -15.43 -32.02 19.35
CA GLY A 163 -14.95 -30.64 19.17
C GLY A 163 -14.15 -30.04 20.32
N SER A 164 -12.83 -30.00 20.13
CA SER A 164 -11.96 -28.99 20.71
C SER A 164 -12.65 -27.62 20.75
N GLY A 165 -13.03 -27.15 21.93
CA GLY A 165 -13.53 -25.78 22.13
C GLY A 165 -12.45 -24.77 21.74
N PRO A 166 -12.83 -23.59 21.22
CA PRO A 166 -11.86 -22.64 20.70
C PRO A 166 -10.92 -22.23 21.83
N ALA A 167 -9.63 -22.48 21.63
CA ALA A 167 -8.59 -21.78 22.37
C ALA A 167 -8.92 -20.28 22.34
N LEU A 168 -8.64 -19.57 23.43
CA LEU A 168 -8.50 -18.10 23.40
C LEU A 168 -7.82 -17.73 22.08
N PRO A 169 -8.33 -16.75 21.31
CA PRO A 169 -7.71 -16.42 20.04
C PRO A 169 -6.24 -16.14 20.33
N SER A 170 -5.39 -17.05 19.85
CA SER A 170 -3.99 -16.78 19.67
C SER A 170 -3.89 -15.42 18.97
N PRO A 171 -2.87 -14.59 19.27
CA PRO A 171 -2.58 -13.43 18.43
C PRO A 171 -2.70 -13.86 16.97
N PRO A 172 -3.33 -13.05 16.10
CA PRO A 172 -3.70 -13.46 14.74
C PRO A 172 -2.53 -14.24 14.17
N ALA A 173 -2.79 -15.50 13.83
CA ALA A 173 -1.74 -16.39 13.36
C ALA A 173 -1.02 -15.64 12.23
N ARG A 174 0.29 -15.41 12.40
CA ARG A 174 1.15 -14.74 11.42
C ARG A 174 0.75 -15.27 10.04
N SER A 175 0.49 -14.35 9.12
CA SER A 175 0.07 -14.70 7.75
C SER A 175 0.91 -15.87 7.24
N PRO A 176 0.32 -16.90 6.62
CA PRO A 176 1.10 -18.01 6.09
C PRO A 176 2.12 -17.49 5.06
N GLY A 177 3.40 -17.46 5.44
CA GLY A 177 4.48 -16.88 4.65
C GLY A 177 5.68 -16.45 5.50
N PRO A 178 6.77 -15.99 4.86
CA PRO A 178 7.89 -15.34 5.55
C PRO A 178 7.42 -14.07 6.29
N PRO A 179 8.01 -13.73 7.44
CA PRO A 179 7.65 -12.52 8.18
C PRO A 179 7.92 -11.25 7.36
N MET A 180 7.05 -10.27 7.52
CA MET A 180 7.10 -8.96 6.89
C MET A 180 7.95 -8.01 7.76
N VAL A 181 8.99 -7.42 7.17
CA VAL A 181 9.94 -6.55 7.86
C VAL A 181 9.86 -5.15 7.25
N ALA A 182 9.63 -4.15 8.08
CA ALA A 182 9.74 -2.75 7.71
C ALA A 182 11.01 -2.15 8.31
N VAL A 183 11.80 -1.45 7.50
CA VAL A 183 12.89 -0.60 7.98
C VAL A 183 12.36 0.82 7.98
N LEU A 184 12.49 1.54 9.08
CA LEU A 184 12.16 2.96 9.14
C LEU A 184 13.40 3.80 8.81
N PRO A 185 13.22 5.01 8.24
CA PRO A 185 14.34 5.92 7.98
C PRO A 185 15.17 6.18 9.24
N PHE A 186 16.47 5.94 9.15
CA PHE A 186 17.37 6.16 10.28
C PHE A 186 17.44 7.66 10.60
N THR A 187 17.46 7.97 11.89
CA THR A 187 17.60 9.36 12.36
C THR A 187 19.05 9.81 12.25
N ALA A 188 19.29 11.07 11.90
CA ALA A 188 20.64 11.64 11.85
C ALA A 188 20.87 12.56 13.06
N SER A 189 22.04 12.45 13.71
CA SER A 189 22.42 13.30 14.84
C SER A 189 23.88 13.76 14.68
N GLY A 190 24.16 15.04 14.45
CA GLY A 190 25.54 15.53 14.23
C GLY A 190 25.63 16.78 13.34
N GLU A 191 26.84 17.11 12.83
CA GLU A 191 27.05 18.20 11.86
C GLU A 191 26.18 18.01 10.60
N GLU A 192 25.60 19.11 10.09
CA GLU A 192 24.61 19.10 9.01
C GLU A 192 25.20 18.59 7.67
N GLY A 193 24.46 17.71 6.98
CA GLY A 193 24.76 17.23 5.62
C GLY A 193 25.25 15.79 5.55
N ASP A 194 26.40 15.48 6.16
CA ASP A 194 27.01 14.14 6.04
C ASP A 194 26.25 13.08 6.87
N SER A 195 25.85 13.38 8.11
CA SER A 195 25.12 12.40 8.93
C SER A 195 23.79 11.98 8.28
N THR A 196 23.07 12.93 7.66
CA THR A 196 21.83 12.64 6.93
C THR A 196 22.09 11.79 5.69
N PHE A 197 23.12 12.12 4.91
CA PHE A 197 23.48 11.33 3.73
C PHE A 197 23.76 9.87 4.07
N PHE A 198 24.53 9.60 5.13
CA PHE A 198 24.81 8.22 5.54
C PHE A 198 23.62 7.55 6.22
N ALA A 199 22.79 8.27 6.98
CA ALA A 199 21.55 7.73 7.53
C ALA A 199 20.62 7.23 6.43
N ASP A 200 20.43 8.03 5.37
CA ASP A 200 19.62 7.66 4.21
C ASP A 200 20.25 6.51 3.42
N GLY A 201 21.57 6.54 3.22
CA GLY A 201 22.29 5.47 2.52
C GLY A 201 22.21 4.12 3.25
N ILE A 202 22.45 4.11 4.56
CA ILE A 202 22.34 2.89 5.39
C ILE A 202 20.91 2.35 5.39
N TYR A 203 19.91 3.23 5.44
CA TYR A 203 18.51 2.87 5.36
C TYR A 203 18.16 2.16 4.04
N GLU A 204 18.51 2.75 2.90
CA GLU A 204 18.25 2.16 1.58
C GLU A 204 19.06 0.87 1.33
N ASP A 205 20.31 0.84 1.78
CA ASP A 205 21.15 -0.34 1.64
C ASP A 205 20.67 -1.51 2.50
N LEU A 206 20.24 -1.24 3.73
CA LEU A 206 19.70 -2.28 4.60
C LEU A 206 18.42 -2.88 4.00
N LEU A 207 17.53 -2.05 3.46
CA LEU A 207 16.37 -2.52 2.68
C LEU A 207 16.80 -3.40 1.51
N THR A 208 17.83 -2.97 0.76
CA THR A 208 18.35 -3.70 -0.40
C THR A 208 19.05 -5.02 -0.02
N GLN A 209 19.71 -5.10 1.12
CA GLN A 209 20.31 -6.34 1.61
C GLN A 209 19.24 -7.32 2.10
N LEU A 210 18.28 -6.82 2.88
CA LEU A 210 17.20 -7.65 3.43
C LEU A 210 16.25 -8.15 2.34
N SER A 211 16.02 -7.37 1.28
CA SER A 211 15.09 -7.73 0.19
C SER A 211 15.49 -9.02 -0.52
N LYS A 212 16.80 -9.32 -0.54
CA LYS A 212 17.41 -10.52 -1.12
C LYS A 212 17.20 -11.80 -0.30
N LEU A 213 16.84 -11.66 0.96
CA LEU A 213 16.72 -12.80 1.87
C LEU A 213 15.43 -13.57 1.61
N GLN A 214 15.55 -14.88 1.36
CA GLN A 214 14.36 -15.75 1.19
C GLN A 214 13.53 -15.88 2.47
N ALA A 215 14.23 -15.74 3.59
CA ALA A 215 13.76 -15.86 4.96
C ALA A 215 12.70 -14.83 5.37
N VAL A 216 12.64 -13.67 4.71
CA VAL A 216 11.76 -12.55 5.07
C VAL A 216 11.15 -11.91 3.83
N ARG A 217 10.19 -11.01 4.03
CA ARG A 217 9.72 -10.08 2.99
C ARG A 217 9.87 -8.67 3.51
N VAL A 218 10.35 -7.76 2.66
CA VAL A 218 10.72 -6.41 3.07
C VAL A 218 9.72 -5.41 2.49
N ILE A 219 9.17 -4.55 3.36
CA ILE A 219 8.34 -3.43 2.96
C ILE A 219 9.23 -2.39 2.26
N SER A 220 8.78 -1.92 1.10
CA SER A 220 9.50 -0.96 0.25
C SER A 220 9.71 0.40 0.93
N SER A 221 10.83 1.05 0.61
CA SER A 221 11.20 2.37 1.14
C SER A 221 10.12 3.43 0.91
N THR A 222 9.42 3.37 -0.22
CA THR A 222 8.32 4.30 -0.56
C THR A 222 7.18 4.25 0.45
N SER A 223 6.98 3.10 1.10
CA SER A 223 5.95 2.95 2.13
C SER A 223 6.41 3.33 3.54
N THR A 224 7.71 3.29 3.83
CA THR A 224 8.26 3.56 5.16
C THR A 224 8.80 4.98 5.32
N ARG A 225 9.03 5.72 4.22
CA ARG A 225 9.66 7.04 4.25
C ARG A 225 8.89 8.09 5.05
N GLU A 226 7.56 8.02 5.04
CA GLU A 226 6.71 8.99 5.75
C GLU A 226 6.85 8.94 7.28
N TYR A 227 7.42 7.88 7.82
CA TYR A 227 7.61 7.71 9.27
C TYR A 227 8.89 8.35 9.81
N ARG A 228 9.66 9.07 8.97
CA ARG A 228 10.85 9.80 9.41
C ARG A 228 10.50 10.83 10.49
N ASN A 229 11.20 10.77 11.62
CA ASN A 229 11.04 11.69 12.76
C ASN A 229 9.60 11.76 13.30
N VAL A 230 8.77 10.75 13.04
CA VAL A 230 7.40 10.71 13.53
C VAL A 230 7.39 9.94 14.85
N ALA A 231 7.12 10.64 15.95
CA ALA A 231 6.83 10.00 17.23
C ALA A 231 5.43 9.34 17.20
N ARG A 232 5.34 8.19 16.55
CA ARG A 232 4.14 7.36 16.48
C ARG A 232 4.35 6.06 17.26
N ASN A 233 3.23 5.46 17.62
CA ASN A 233 3.22 4.15 18.25
C ASN A 233 3.62 3.07 17.22
N ILE A 234 4.65 2.28 17.53
CA ILE A 234 5.21 1.25 16.65
C ILE A 234 4.14 0.23 16.24
N ARG A 235 3.23 -0.15 17.15
CA ARG A 235 2.12 -1.07 16.83
C ARG A 235 1.22 -0.54 15.73
N ARG A 236 0.89 0.75 15.79
CA ARG A 236 0.10 1.39 14.73
C ARG A 236 0.85 1.44 13.40
N ILE A 237 2.16 1.71 13.41
CA ILE A 237 2.98 1.65 12.18
C ILE A 237 3.00 0.23 11.62
N GLY A 238 3.14 -0.78 12.49
CA GLY A 238 3.06 -2.19 12.14
C GLY A 238 1.75 -2.57 11.47
N GLU A 239 0.62 -2.14 12.03
CA GLU A 239 -0.72 -2.35 11.47
C GLU A 239 -0.89 -1.63 10.12
N GLU A 240 -0.46 -0.37 10.01
CA GLU A 240 -0.56 0.44 8.78
C GLU A 240 0.28 -0.15 7.63
N LEU A 241 1.42 -0.79 7.95
CA LEU A 241 2.33 -1.41 6.99
C LEU A 241 2.09 -2.92 6.79
N GLY A 242 1.30 -3.56 7.64
CA GLY A 242 1.24 -5.03 7.70
C GLY A 242 2.60 -5.67 8.02
N ALA A 243 3.44 -5.00 8.82
CA ALA A 243 4.76 -5.48 9.21
C ALA A 243 4.69 -6.32 10.49
N ASP A 244 5.39 -7.44 10.53
CA ASP A 244 5.60 -8.24 11.75
C ASP A 244 6.71 -7.66 12.63
N VAL A 245 7.68 -7.01 11.99
CA VAL A 245 8.88 -6.46 12.62
C VAL A 245 9.20 -5.09 12.05
N ILE A 246 9.62 -4.20 12.94
CA ILE A 246 10.10 -2.87 12.59
C ILE A 246 11.56 -2.72 12.99
N ILE A 247 12.37 -2.18 12.10
CA ILE A 247 13.76 -1.82 12.34
C ILE A 247 13.86 -0.30 12.36
N GLU A 248 14.49 0.24 13.39
CA GLU A 248 14.80 1.66 13.44
C GLU A 248 16.21 1.89 14.01
N GLY A 249 16.71 3.10 13.82
CA GLY A 249 18.06 3.41 14.23
C GLY A 249 18.45 4.88 14.11
N SER A 250 19.70 5.14 14.47
CA SER A 250 20.30 6.47 14.40
C SER A 250 21.72 6.40 13.88
N VAL A 251 22.11 7.36 13.05
CA VAL A 251 23.47 7.54 12.55
C VAL A 251 24.01 8.89 13.01
N GLN A 252 25.24 8.87 13.50
CA GLN A 252 26.00 10.04 13.89
C GLN A 252 27.39 9.98 13.31
N ILE A 253 27.81 11.05 12.64
CA ILE A 253 29.18 11.20 12.16
C ILE A 253 29.88 12.28 12.98
N ALA A 254 31.10 11.97 13.42
CA ALA A 254 31.96 12.89 14.14
C ALA A 254 33.40 12.73 13.62
N GLY A 255 33.83 13.67 12.77
CA GLY A 255 35.12 13.60 12.09
C GLY A 255 35.23 12.33 11.23
N ALA A 256 36.23 11.50 11.50
CA ALA A 256 36.49 10.27 10.74
C ALA A 256 35.76 9.02 11.30
N ARG A 257 34.81 9.17 12.23
CA ARG A 257 34.10 8.04 12.85
C ARG A 257 32.60 8.10 12.60
N ILE A 258 32.00 6.93 12.47
CA ILE A 258 30.57 6.71 12.35
C ILE A 258 30.06 5.91 13.55
N ARG A 259 28.99 6.42 14.17
CA ARG A 259 28.24 5.74 15.21
C ARG A 259 26.86 5.37 14.68
N ILE A 260 26.50 4.10 14.76
CA ILE A 260 25.21 3.58 14.32
C ILE A 260 24.56 2.87 15.50
N ASN A 261 23.31 3.21 15.81
CA ASN A 261 22.47 2.40 16.70
C ASN A 261 21.36 1.80 15.84
N ALA A 262 21.12 0.51 16.01
CA ALA A 262 20.03 -0.20 15.33
C ALA A 262 19.26 -1.05 16.33
N GLN A 263 17.95 -1.13 16.15
CA GLN A 263 17.08 -1.98 16.96
C GLN A 263 16.01 -2.66 16.12
N VAL A 264 15.63 -3.85 16.55
CA VAL A 264 14.59 -4.70 15.97
C VAL A 264 13.48 -4.81 16.99
N ILE A 265 12.27 -4.43 16.58
CA ILE A 265 11.10 -4.33 17.44
C ILE A 265 9.99 -5.23 16.87
N ASP A 266 9.36 -6.04 17.73
CA ASP A 266 8.16 -6.77 17.36
C ASP A 266 6.99 -5.80 17.21
N ALA A 267 6.46 -5.70 15.99
CA ALA A 267 5.48 -4.69 15.64
C ALA A 267 4.11 -4.93 16.30
N HIS A 268 3.83 -6.12 16.82
CA HIS A 268 2.55 -6.41 17.47
C HIS A 268 2.58 -6.08 18.96
N THR A 269 3.70 -6.37 19.61
CA THR A 269 3.83 -6.28 21.07
C THR A 269 4.54 -5.02 21.53
N ASP A 270 5.28 -4.33 20.65
CA ASP A 270 6.20 -3.24 20.98
C ASP A 270 7.39 -3.72 21.85
N GLU A 271 7.75 -5.01 21.74
CA GLU A 271 8.89 -5.61 22.44
C GLU A 271 10.19 -5.45 21.63
N HIS A 272 11.26 -5.00 22.29
CA HIS A 272 12.59 -4.93 21.68
C HIS A 272 13.21 -6.33 21.62
N LEU A 273 13.31 -6.88 20.41
CA LEU A 273 13.89 -8.21 20.16
C LEU A 273 15.42 -8.16 20.20
N TRP A 274 16.00 -7.10 19.62
CA TRP A 274 17.45 -6.92 19.54
C TRP A 274 17.81 -5.45 19.44
N ALA A 275 18.96 -5.06 20.00
CA ALA A 275 19.52 -3.72 19.85
C ALA A 275 21.04 -3.76 19.95
N GLN A 276 21.72 -3.00 19.10
CA GLN A 276 23.19 -2.92 19.09
C GLN A 276 23.65 -1.51 18.68
N GLY A 277 24.73 -1.05 19.34
CA GLY A 277 25.46 0.15 18.97
C GLY A 277 26.81 -0.19 18.37
N TYR A 278 27.19 0.55 17.33
CA TYR A 278 28.44 0.43 16.59
C TYR A 278 29.18 1.76 16.63
N ASP A 279 30.50 1.73 16.81
CA ASP A 279 31.37 2.89 16.74
C ASP A 279 32.65 2.47 15.99
N ARG A 280 32.78 2.90 14.73
CA ARG A 280 33.81 2.46 13.77
C ARG A 280 34.38 3.66 13.00
N ASP A 281 35.50 3.47 12.32
CA ASP A 281 36.02 4.43 11.34
C ASP A 281 35.07 4.53 10.14
N LEU A 282 34.92 5.73 9.57
CA LEU A 282 34.04 5.99 8.42
C LEU A 282 34.67 5.45 7.13
N THR A 283 34.42 4.18 6.85
CA THR A 283 34.79 3.50 5.60
C THR A 283 33.59 2.73 5.05
N LEU A 284 33.51 2.54 3.73
CA LEU A 284 32.43 1.74 3.13
C LEU A 284 32.43 0.30 3.64
N ALA A 285 33.62 -0.30 3.78
CA ALA A 285 33.75 -1.65 4.35
C ALA A 285 33.09 -1.74 5.74
N ASN A 286 33.36 -0.80 6.65
CA ASN A 286 32.75 -0.80 7.98
C ASN A 286 31.22 -0.55 7.92
N VAL A 287 30.74 0.30 7.00
CA VAL A 287 29.31 0.55 6.84
C VAL A 287 28.60 -0.72 6.36
N PHE A 288 29.13 -1.41 5.35
CA PHE A 288 28.56 -2.66 4.85
C PHE A 288 28.68 -3.81 5.86
N ASP A 289 29.79 -3.92 6.60
CA ASP A 289 29.94 -4.91 7.67
C ASP A 289 28.85 -4.75 8.74
N ILE A 290 28.57 -3.51 9.16
CA ILE A 290 27.50 -3.23 10.12
C ILE A 290 26.13 -3.63 9.55
N GLN A 291 25.85 -3.34 8.28
CA GLN A 291 24.60 -3.76 7.64
C GLN A 291 24.46 -5.30 7.62
N SER A 292 25.53 -6.02 7.29
CA SER A 292 25.55 -7.49 7.28
C SER A 292 25.36 -8.09 8.68
N GLU A 293 25.93 -7.45 9.72
CA GLU A 293 25.70 -7.80 11.12
C GLU A 293 24.23 -7.59 11.53
N ILE A 294 23.64 -6.43 11.18
CA ILE A 294 22.21 -6.13 11.42
C ILE A 294 21.31 -7.14 10.70
N ALA A 295 21.56 -7.41 9.42
CA ALA A 295 20.79 -8.37 8.62
C ALA A 295 20.86 -9.80 9.20
N SER A 296 22.05 -10.20 9.69
CA SER A 296 22.23 -11.50 10.35
C SER A 296 21.49 -11.58 11.68
N ALA A 297 21.47 -10.50 12.46
CA ALA A 297 20.72 -10.42 13.71
C ALA A 297 19.22 -10.55 13.44
N ILE A 298 18.68 -9.82 12.45
CA ILE A 298 17.26 -9.90 12.06
C ILE A 298 16.89 -11.34 11.67
N ALA A 299 17.68 -11.99 10.82
CA ALA A 299 17.40 -13.36 10.41
C ALA A 299 17.42 -14.34 11.60
N SER A 300 18.34 -14.15 12.55
CA SER A 300 18.40 -14.93 13.79
C SER A 300 17.15 -14.73 14.65
N GLU A 301 16.73 -13.48 14.89
CA GLU A 301 15.53 -13.17 15.69
C GLU A 301 14.25 -13.71 15.03
N MET A 302 14.19 -13.67 13.69
CA MET A 302 13.07 -14.23 12.94
C MET A 302 13.01 -15.76 12.95
N LYS A 303 13.96 -16.42 13.63
CA LYS A 303 14.15 -17.88 13.62
C LYS A 303 14.25 -18.41 12.19
N ALA A 304 14.67 -17.56 11.27
CA ALA A 304 14.77 -17.90 9.87
C ALA A 304 16.20 -18.36 9.60
N SER A 305 16.35 -19.57 9.07
CA SER A 305 17.68 -20.07 8.74
C SER A 305 18.18 -19.37 7.48
N LEU A 306 19.22 -18.55 7.63
CA LEU A 306 19.95 -18.02 6.47
C LEU A 306 20.50 -19.18 5.66
N THR A 307 20.10 -19.25 4.40
CA THR A 307 20.62 -20.20 3.43
C THR A 307 22.09 -19.89 3.12
N ARG A 308 22.80 -20.83 2.48
CA ARG A 308 24.16 -20.57 1.99
C ARG A 308 24.18 -19.37 1.03
N GLN A 309 23.16 -19.26 0.19
CA GLN A 309 22.99 -18.17 -0.76
C GLN A 309 22.77 -16.83 -0.05
N ASP A 310 21.93 -16.79 0.99
CA ASP A 310 21.70 -15.57 1.78
C ASP A 310 23.02 -15.05 2.37
N ARG A 311 23.84 -15.94 2.95
CA ARG A 311 25.16 -15.56 3.50
C ARG A 311 26.13 -15.03 2.44
N GLN A 312 26.08 -15.57 1.23
CA GLN A 312 26.91 -15.06 0.12
C GLN A 312 26.45 -13.68 -0.32
N GLN A 313 25.14 -13.43 -0.35
CA GLN A 313 24.59 -12.12 -0.71
C GLN A 313 24.92 -11.05 0.34
N LEU A 314 24.86 -11.39 1.62
CA LEU A 314 25.21 -10.48 2.72
C LEU A 314 26.70 -10.12 2.78
N ALA A 315 27.59 -10.90 2.16
CA ALA A 315 29.03 -10.64 2.16
C ALA A 315 29.50 -9.74 1.00
N LEU A 316 28.61 -9.37 0.08
CA LEU A 316 28.96 -8.56 -1.09
C LEU A 316 29.00 -7.07 -0.75
N ILE A 317 30.18 -6.47 -0.88
CA ILE A 317 30.38 -5.01 -0.85
C ILE A 317 30.06 -4.47 -2.26
N PRO A 318 29.04 -3.61 -2.44
CA PRO A 318 28.64 -3.11 -3.75
C PRO A 318 29.65 -2.20 -4.43
N THR A 319 30.39 -1.40 -3.64
CA THR A 319 31.45 -0.50 -4.11
C THR A 319 32.38 -0.14 -2.95
N GLU A 320 33.66 0.06 -3.25
CA GLU A 320 34.65 0.61 -2.30
C GLU A 320 34.92 2.10 -2.56
N ASN A 321 34.29 2.69 -3.58
CA ASN A 321 34.47 4.10 -3.95
C ASN A 321 33.36 4.99 -3.36
N MET A 322 33.71 5.80 -2.36
CA MET A 322 32.78 6.74 -1.71
C MET A 322 32.14 7.75 -2.69
N ALA A 323 32.84 8.16 -3.74
CA ALA A 323 32.29 9.09 -4.71
C ALA A 323 31.25 8.40 -5.61
N ALA A 324 31.52 7.17 -6.05
CA ALA A 324 30.57 6.36 -6.79
C ALA A 324 29.30 6.07 -5.96
N TYR A 325 29.50 5.73 -4.68
CA TYR A 325 28.43 5.54 -3.71
C TYR A 325 27.54 6.80 -3.58
N ARG A 326 28.14 7.99 -3.44
CA ARG A 326 27.39 9.26 -3.39
C ARG A 326 26.60 9.55 -4.66
N ALA A 327 27.18 9.28 -5.84
CA ALA A 327 26.50 9.48 -7.12
C ALA A 327 25.29 8.54 -7.28
N TYR A 328 25.44 7.26 -6.93
CA TYR A 328 24.36 6.28 -6.95
C TYR A 328 23.19 6.66 -6.02
N HIS A 329 23.46 7.00 -4.75
CA HIS A 329 22.39 7.41 -3.83
C HIS A 329 21.75 8.75 -4.21
N ARG A 330 22.43 9.61 -5.00
CA ARG A 330 21.78 10.78 -5.61
C ARG A 330 20.72 10.35 -6.62
N ALA A 331 21.01 9.36 -7.47
CA ALA A 331 20.04 8.79 -8.40
C ALA A 331 18.87 8.12 -7.66
N MET A 332 19.14 7.30 -6.64
CA MET A 332 18.08 6.57 -5.92
C MET A 332 17.09 7.51 -5.22
N ARG A 333 17.58 8.62 -4.63
CA ARG A 333 16.68 9.65 -4.06
C ARG A 333 15.76 10.29 -5.09
N MET A 334 16.20 10.45 -6.34
CA MET A 334 15.33 10.96 -7.41
C MET A 334 14.23 9.93 -7.72
N ARG A 335 14.62 8.65 -7.85
CA ARG A 335 13.68 7.54 -8.10
C ARG A 335 12.64 7.34 -7.01
N GLU A 336 12.99 7.54 -5.75
CA GLU A 336 12.03 7.49 -4.65
C GLU A 336 10.98 8.62 -4.70
N ASN A 337 11.30 9.74 -5.35
CA ASN A 337 10.41 10.89 -5.43
C ASN A 337 9.50 10.85 -6.67
N ASP A 338 9.91 10.12 -7.69
CA ASP A 338 9.27 10.12 -9.00
C ASP A 338 9.41 8.76 -9.69
N TYR A 339 8.28 8.12 -10.00
CA TYR A 339 8.25 6.87 -10.73
C TYR A 339 8.57 7.01 -12.22
N GLY A 340 8.40 8.22 -12.78
CA GLY A 340 8.76 8.60 -14.15
C GLY A 340 10.24 8.93 -14.34
N VAL A 341 11.05 8.89 -13.27
CA VAL A 341 12.44 9.36 -13.28
C VAL A 341 13.35 8.66 -14.29
N LEU A 342 12.96 7.48 -14.79
CA LEU A 342 13.80 6.67 -15.68
C LEU A 342 14.20 7.43 -16.96
N ASP A 343 13.36 8.38 -17.40
CA ASP A 343 13.63 9.23 -18.56
C ASP A 343 14.33 10.57 -18.20
N GLU A 344 14.47 10.88 -16.91
CA GLU A 344 15.02 12.15 -16.45
C GLU A 344 16.54 12.23 -16.69
N PRO A 345 17.04 13.25 -17.42
CA PRO A 345 18.46 13.37 -17.72
C PRO A 345 19.36 13.40 -16.48
N GLN A 346 18.91 14.02 -15.39
CA GLN A 346 19.69 14.13 -14.15
C GLN A 346 19.84 12.79 -13.42
N TYR A 347 18.83 11.90 -13.54
CA TYR A 347 18.89 10.55 -13.00
C TYR A 347 19.93 9.72 -13.75
N ARG A 348 19.85 9.72 -15.08
CA ARG A 348 20.83 9.04 -15.94
C ARG A 348 22.25 9.58 -15.71
N GLN A 349 22.43 10.90 -15.65
CA GLN A 349 23.74 11.51 -15.41
C GLN A 349 24.35 11.08 -14.06
N ALA A 350 23.54 10.94 -13.01
CA ALA A 350 24.02 10.47 -11.71
C ALA A 350 24.47 9.00 -11.74
N LEU A 351 23.80 8.15 -12.53
CA LEU A 351 24.20 6.76 -12.74
C LEU A 351 25.46 6.65 -13.61
N GLU A 352 25.57 7.45 -14.67
CA GLU A 352 26.77 7.55 -15.51
C GLU A 352 28.00 7.97 -14.68
N GLU A 353 27.83 8.97 -13.80
CA GLU A 353 28.89 9.39 -12.86
C GLU A 353 29.30 8.25 -11.92
N ALA A 354 28.33 7.52 -11.35
CA ALA A 354 28.61 6.39 -10.47
C ALA A 354 29.41 5.28 -11.19
N VAL A 355 29.00 4.92 -12.41
CA VAL A 355 29.67 3.89 -13.22
C VAL A 355 31.05 4.37 -13.71
N ALA A 356 31.22 5.65 -14.00
CA ALA A 356 32.53 6.21 -14.38
C ALA A 356 33.53 6.18 -13.22
N LEU A 357 33.05 6.39 -11.98
CA LEU A 357 33.86 6.35 -10.76
C LEU A 357 34.16 4.92 -10.29
N ASP A 358 33.23 3.99 -10.50
CA ASP A 358 33.41 2.57 -10.24
C ASP A 358 32.74 1.71 -11.32
N PRO A 359 33.49 1.27 -12.35
CA PRO A 359 32.98 0.45 -13.44
C PRO A 359 32.49 -0.95 -13.04
N ASN A 360 32.69 -1.36 -11.79
CA ASN A 360 32.24 -2.65 -11.26
C ASN A 360 31.02 -2.50 -10.36
N PHE A 361 30.46 -1.31 -10.19
CA PHE A 361 29.30 -1.07 -9.33
C PHE A 361 28.02 -1.63 -9.97
N THR A 362 27.71 -2.90 -9.68
CA THR A 362 26.66 -3.69 -10.35
C THR A 362 25.28 -3.06 -10.29
N ARG A 363 24.91 -2.47 -9.14
CA ARG A 363 23.62 -1.81 -8.95
C ARG A 363 23.49 -0.59 -9.86
N ALA A 364 24.52 0.24 -9.94
CA ALA A 364 24.53 1.43 -10.79
C ALA A 364 24.46 1.04 -12.29
N LEU A 365 25.17 -0.03 -12.68
CA LEU A 365 25.11 -0.58 -14.04
C LEU A 365 23.70 -1.07 -14.41
N ALA A 366 23.03 -1.83 -13.53
CA ALA A 366 21.68 -2.35 -13.79
C ALA A 366 20.64 -1.23 -13.94
N GLU A 367 20.73 -0.20 -13.08
CA GLU A 367 19.89 0.99 -13.17
C GLU A 367 20.18 1.80 -14.43
N LEU A 368 21.45 1.92 -14.83
CA LEU A 368 21.84 2.64 -16.04
C LEU A 368 21.30 1.94 -17.29
N VAL A 369 21.39 0.61 -17.37
CA VAL A 369 20.78 -0.18 -18.45
C VAL A 369 19.27 0.09 -18.52
N SER A 370 18.60 0.08 -17.36
CA SER A 370 17.15 0.33 -17.28
C SER A 370 16.78 1.74 -17.76
N ALA A 371 17.52 2.77 -17.33
CA ALA A 371 17.28 4.16 -17.74
C ALA A 371 17.52 4.36 -19.25
N LEU A 372 18.65 3.87 -19.77
CA LEU A 372 19.00 4.00 -21.19
C LEU A 372 17.98 3.32 -22.11
N THR A 373 17.58 2.09 -21.76
CA THR A 373 16.61 1.32 -22.55
C THR A 373 15.19 1.84 -22.42
N TYR A 374 14.83 2.43 -21.27
CA TYR A 374 13.55 3.12 -21.09
C TYR A 374 13.47 4.38 -21.98
N THR A 375 14.50 5.25 -21.97
CA THR A 375 14.52 6.45 -22.82
C THR A 375 14.47 6.08 -24.31
N ASP A 376 15.17 5.02 -24.72
CA ASP A 376 15.17 4.55 -26.11
C ASP A 376 14.08 3.52 -26.41
N PHE A 377 12.94 3.58 -25.70
CA PHE A 377 11.87 2.60 -25.89
C PHE A 377 11.35 2.55 -27.33
N HIS A 378 11.33 3.70 -28.02
CA HIS A 378 10.92 3.78 -29.43
C HIS A 378 12.00 3.30 -30.42
N GLY A 379 13.26 3.19 -30.01
CA GLY A 379 14.38 2.73 -30.84
C GLY A 379 14.95 3.79 -31.78
N ASP A 380 14.63 5.07 -31.55
CA ASP A 380 15.04 6.19 -32.39
C ASP A 380 16.41 6.77 -32.01
N GLN A 381 17.02 6.29 -30.92
CA GLN A 381 18.30 6.77 -30.39
C GLN A 381 19.35 5.64 -30.29
N PRO A 382 19.90 5.13 -31.41
CA PRO A 382 20.85 4.01 -31.41
C PRO A 382 22.07 4.18 -30.50
N ALA A 383 22.47 5.42 -30.23
CA ALA A 383 23.55 5.74 -29.31
C ALA A 383 23.24 5.36 -27.85
N LEU A 384 21.98 5.43 -27.42
CA LEU A 384 21.55 5.00 -26.09
C LEU A 384 21.50 3.47 -26.00
N THR A 385 20.95 2.80 -27.01
CA THR A 385 20.99 1.34 -27.12
C THR A 385 22.42 0.80 -27.02
N LEU A 386 23.37 1.38 -27.77
CA LEU A 386 24.78 0.96 -27.70
C LEU A 386 25.39 1.15 -26.30
N GLN A 387 25.06 2.23 -25.61
CA GLN A 387 25.51 2.45 -24.23
C GLN A 387 24.90 1.43 -23.26
N ALA A 388 23.63 1.06 -23.45
CA ALA A 388 22.97 0.04 -22.65
C ALA A 388 23.63 -1.33 -22.86
N GLU A 389 23.96 -1.70 -24.10
CA GLU A 389 24.70 -2.93 -24.42
C GLU A 389 26.08 -2.95 -23.74
N GLN A 390 26.81 -1.83 -23.76
CA GLN A 390 28.12 -1.72 -23.10
C GLN A 390 28.02 -1.88 -21.57
N ALA A 391 27.02 -1.23 -20.94
CA ALA A 391 26.78 -1.36 -19.51
C ALA A 391 26.36 -2.79 -19.13
N LEU A 392 25.52 -3.43 -19.96
CA LEU A 392 25.08 -4.81 -19.76
C LEU A 392 26.24 -5.81 -19.93
N ASP A 393 27.10 -5.62 -20.93
CA ASP A 393 28.31 -6.41 -21.14
C ASP A 393 29.26 -6.33 -19.94
N GLN A 394 29.42 -5.13 -19.37
CA GLN A 394 30.21 -4.93 -18.17
C GLN A 394 29.58 -5.62 -16.95
N LEU A 395 28.27 -5.48 -16.78
CA LEU A 395 27.52 -6.12 -15.71
C LEU A 395 27.60 -7.65 -15.77
N GLN A 396 27.53 -8.23 -16.98
CA GLN A 396 27.71 -9.66 -17.22
C GLN A 396 29.13 -10.13 -16.85
N LYS A 397 30.18 -9.33 -17.16
CA LYS A 397 31.57 -9.66 -16.81
C LYS A 397 31.82 -9.64 -15.31
N VAL A 398 31.24 -8.67 -14.60
CA VAL A 398 31.52 -8.43 -13.18
C VAL A 398 30.68 -9.35 -12.28
N ALA A 399 29.40 -9.56 -12.60
CA ALA A 399 28.48 -10.32 -11.75
C ALA A 399 27.50 -11.19 -12.55
N PRO A 400 28.01 -12.19 -13.30
CA PRO A 400 27.17 -13.03 -14.16
C PRO A 400 26.12 -13.79 -13.35
N GLY A 401 24.85 -13.64 -13.76
CA GLY A 401 23.72 -14.32 -13.13
C GLY A 401 23.32 -13.79 -11.75
N SER A 402 23.89 -12.66 -11.30
CA SER A 402 23.39 -11.92 -10.14
C SER A 402 21.99 -11.35 -10.38
N ALA A 403 21.29 -10.97 -9.31
CA ALA A 403 19.98 -10.32 -9.42
C ALA A 403 20.07 -9.05 -10.28
N ASP A 404 21.05 -8.18 -10.00
CA ASP A 404 21.30 -6.94 -10.74
C ASP A 404 21.51 -7.22 -12.24
N HIS A 405 22.34 -8.22 -12.59
CA HIS A 405 22.55 -8.63 -13.98
C HIS A 405 21.27 -9.12 -14.65
N LEU A 406 20.48 -9.96 -13.98
CA LEU A 406 19.24 -10.48 -14.54
C LEU A 406 18.17 -9.39 -14.71
N ILE A 407 18.10 -8.41 -13.80
CA ILE A 407 17.18 -7.27 -13.88
C ILE A 407 17.59 -6.34 -15.04
N GLY A 408 18.87 -5.96 -15.12
CA GLY A 408 19.39 -5.15 -16.23
C GLY A 408 19.18 -5.83 -17.58
N GLN A 409 19.45 -7.14 -17.66
CA GLN A 409 19.20 -7.92 -18.87
C GLN A 409 17.71 -7.97 -19.21
N ALA A 410 16.82 -8.16 -18.23
CA ALA A 410 15.39 -8.17 -18.44
C ALA A 410 14.86 -6.81 -18.95
N ALA A 411 15.38 -5.70 -18.44
CA ALA A 411 15.03 -4.36 -18.93
C ALA A 411 15.42 -4.20 -20.40
N TYR A 412 16.66 -4.54 -20.76
CA TYR A 412 17.12 -4.53 -22.15
C TYR A 412 16.25 -5.41 -23.05
N VAL A 413 15.98 -6.65 -22.63
CA VAL A 413 15.14 -7.58 -23.40
C VAL A 413 13.71 -7.08 -23.54
N TYR A 414 13.13 -6.46 -22.51
CA TYR A 414 11.77 -5.93 -22.53
C TYR A 414 11.62 -4.69 -23.41
N TYR A 415 12.46 -3.67 -23.20
CA TYR A 415 12.33 -2.38 -23.89
C TYR A 415 12.91 -2.40 -25.31
N THR A 416 14.09 -3.02 -25.50
CA THR A 416 14.81 -3.00 -26.77
C THR A 416 14.44 -4.19 -27.65
N LEU A 417 14.56 -5.43 -27.14
CA LEU A 417 14.33 -6.63 -27.97
C LEU A 417 12.85 -7.04 -28.09
N ARG A 418 12.04 -6.63 -27.12
CA ARG A 418 10.60 -6.95 -27.01
C ARG A 418 10.31 -8.45 -26.97
N ASP A 419 11.26 -9.23 -26.47
CA ASP A 419 11.09 -10.66 -26.20
C ASP A 419 10.54 -10.85 -24.79
N PHE A 420 9.21 -10.79 -24.67
CA PHE A 420 8.51 -10.82 -23.39
C PHE A 420 8.66 -12.18 -22.68
N ASP A 421 8.81 -13.28 -23.40
CA ASP A 421 9.02 -14.60 -22.81
C ASP A 421 10.39 -14.67 -22.12
N THR A 422 11.44 -14.23 -22.82
CA THR A 422 12.78 -14.16 -22.22
C THR A 422 12.83 -13.16 -21.05
N ALA A 423 12.19 -12.00 -21.18
CA ALA A 423 12.11 -11.03 -20.08
C ALA A 423 11.41 -11.62 -18.84
N HIS A 424 10.30 -12.35 -19.04
CA HIS A 424 9.58 -13.02 -17.95
C HIS A 424 10.45 -14.04 -17.22
N ASP A 425 11.19 -14.87 -17.95
CA ASP A 425 12.08 -15.89 -17.38
C ASP A 425 13.25 -15.26 -16.60
N LEU A 426 13.85 -14.20 -17.15
CA LEU A 426 14.90 -13.43 -16.48
C LEU A 426 14.39 -12.82 -15.17
N LEU A 427 13.21 -12.20 -15.17
CA LEU A 427 12.61 -11.59 -13.98
C LEU A 427 12.18 -12.63 -12.94
N THR A 428 11.68 -13.78 -13.39
CA THR A 428 11.36 -14.89 -12.48
C THR A 428 12.61 -15.39 -11.76
N ARG A 429 13.74 -15.52 -12.48
CA ARG A 429 15.04 -15.86 -11.88
C ARG A 429 15.56 -14.74 -10.98
N ALA A 430 15.46 -13.48 -11.40
CA ALA A 430 15.88 -12.33 -10.59
C ALA A 430 15.12 -12.27 -9.26
N LEU A 431 13.79 -12.43 -9.28
CA LEU A 431 12.95 -12.43 -8.08
C LEU A 431 13.16 -13.67 -7.20
N SER A 432 13.66 -14.78 -7.75
CA SER A 432 14.14 -15.90 -6.94
C SER A 432 15.41 -15.58 -6.14
N LEU A 433 16.21 -14.60 -6.60
CA LEU A 433 17.40 -14.10 -5.90
C LEU A 433 17.10 -12.85 -5.04
N ASN A 434 16.11 -12.05 -5.44
CA ASN A 434 15.67 -10.84 -4.76
C ASN A 434 14.14 -10.77 -4.63
N PRO A 435 13.55 -11.54 -3.69
CA PRO A 435 12.10 -11.75 -3.63
C PRO A 435 11.29 -10.55 -3.13
N SER A 436 11.95 -9.48 -2.66
CA SER A 436 11.26 -8.25 -2.24
C SER A 436 11.56 -7.06 -3.16
N ASP A 437 12.13 -7.29 -4.35
CA ASP A 437 12.38 -6.24 -5.33
C ASP A 437 11.09 -5.80 -6.03
N VAL A 438 10.48 -4.72 -5.52
CA VAL A 438 9.23 -4.19 -6.06
C VAL A 438 9.36 -3.66 -7.49
N ASN A 439 10.55 -3.21 -7.90
CA ASN A 439 10.79 -2.69 -9.25
C ASN A 439 10.85 -3.84 -10.26
N ALA A 440 11.54 -4.93 -9.92
CA ALA A 440 11.54 -6.14 -10.73
C ALA A 440 10.14 -6.79 -10.79
N MET A 441 9.37 -6.78 -9.68
CA MET A 441 7.96 -7.21 -9.69
C MET A 441 7.10 -6.34 -10.62
N ARG A 442 7.29 -5.02 -10.60
CA ARG A 442 6.56 -4.09 -11.47
C ARG A 442 6.87 -4.36 -12.95
N LEU A 443 8.15 -4.47 -13.32
CA LEU A 443 8.56 -4.82 -14.68
C LEU A 443 7.99 -6.19 -15.10
N LYS A 444 7.99 -7.18 -14.21
CA LYS A 444 7.38 -8.50 -14.47
C LYS A 444 5.89 -8.40 -14.72
N SER A 445 5.18 -7.57 -13.95
CA SER A 445 3.75 -7.35 -14.17
C SER A 445 3.46 -6.73 -15.54
N TRP A 446 4.33 -5.84 -16.04
CA TRP A 446 4.18 -5.28 -17.39
C TRP A 446 4.39 -6.33 -18.47
N VAL A 447 5.35 -7.24 -18.28
CA VAL A 447 5.59 -8.39 -19.16
C VAL A 447 4.37 -9.32 -19.19
N GLU A 448 3.88 -9.75 -18.02
CA GLU A 448 2.72 -10.65 -17.90
C GLU A 448 1.46 -10.06 -18.53
N ARG A 449 1.27 -8.74 -18.36
CA ARG A 449 0.18 -7.99 -18.98
C ARG A 449 0.25 -8.04 -20.50
N ARG A 450 1.43 -7.89 -21.12
CA ARG A 450 1.61 -7.96 -22.58
C ARG A 450 1.44 -9.38 -23.13
N GLN A 451 1.87 -10.38 -22.38
CA GLN A 451 1.67 -11.80 -22.70
C GLN A 451 0.20 -12.25 -22.58
N GLY A 452 -0.67 -11.44 -21.97
CA GLY A 452 -2.07 -11.80 -21.68
C GLY A 452 -2.21 -12.79 -20.53
N ASN A 453 -1.17 -13.00 -19.73
CA ASN A 453 -1.21 -13.87 -18.55
C ASN A 453 -1.81 -13.11 -17.36
N PHE A 454 -3.10 -12.78 -17.45
CA PHE A 454 -3.75 -11.83 -16.55
C PHE A 454 -3.84 -12.29 -15.10
N GLU A 455 -3.95 -13.59 -14.85
CA GLU A 455 -3.97 -14.11 -13.48
C GLU A 455 -2.59 -14.00 -12.82
N ALA A 456 -1.51 -14.23 -13.58
CA ALA A 456 -0.14 -14.00 -13.08
C ALA A 456 0.14 -12.50 -12.89
N TYR A 457 -0.29 -11.66 -13.84
CA TYR A 457 -0.26 -10.20 -13.73
C TYR A 457 -0.92 -9.71 -12.45
N LEU A 458 -2.16 -10.15 -12.18
CA LEU A 458 -2.91 -9.75 -10.99
C LEU A 458 -2.25 -10.26 -9.70
N ALA A 459 -1.77 -11.50 -9.68
CA ALA A 459 -1.01 -12.05 -8.55
C ALA A 459 0.25 -11.23 -8.24
N THR A 460 1.00 -10.84 -9.28
CA THR A 460 2.18 -9.97 -9.14
C THR A 460 1.79 -8.59 -8.61
N ARG A 461 0.68 -7.98 -9.08
CA ARG A 461 0.18 -6.68 -8.59
C ARG A 461 -0.21 -6.74 -7.11
N TYR A 462 -0.87 -7.80 -6.67
CA TYR A 462 -1.16 -8.04 -5.26
C TYR A 462 0.12 -8.19 -4.43
N ALA A 463 1.12 -8.93 -4.92
CA ALA A 463 2.40 -9.08 -4.25
C ALA A 463 3.12 -7.73 -4.09
N THR A 464 3.16 -6.91 -5.15
CA THR A 464 3.72 -5.54 -5.10
C THR A 464 2.96 -4.68 -4.08
N ARG A 465 1.62 -4.66 -4.12
CA ARG A 465 0.79 -3.88 -3.18
C ARG A 465 0.95 -4.31 -1.72
N ARG A 466 1.30 -5.58 -1.47
CA ARG A 466 1.62 -6.09 -0.13
C ARG A 466 2.99 -5.62 0.36
N LEU A 467 3.99 -5.54 -0.52
CA LEU A 467 5.32 -5.02 -0.18
C LEU A 467 5.35 -3.48 -0.17
N ASN A 468 4.40 -2.84 -0.82
CA ASN A 468 4.34 -1.38 -0.95
C ASN A 468 2.96 -0.82 -0.58
N PRO A 469 2.50 -1.01 0.68
CA PRO A 469 1.12 -0.76 1.06
C PRO A 469 0.71 0.71 1.15
N ARG A 470 1.67 1.63 1.20
CA ARG A 470 1.45 3.07 1.32
C ARG A 470 1.82 3.82 0.03
N ASP A 471 2.23 3.10 -1.01
CA ASP A 471 2.45 3.69 -2.33
C ASP A 471 1.12 3.88 -3.10
N PRO A 472 0.80 5.12 -3.49
CA PRO A 472 -0.31 5.43 -4.38
C PRO A 472 -0.28 4.65 -5.71
N GLU A 473 0.88 4.59 -6.38
CA GLU A 473 0.99 4.01 -7.73
C GLU A 473 0.65 2.52 -7.70
N SER A 474 1.27 1.75 -6.80
CA SER A 474 0.99 0.32 -6.61
C SER A 474 -0.50 0.03 -6.34
N THR A 475 -1.20 0.94 -5.66
CA THR A 475 -2.65 0.81 -5.39
C THR A 475 -3.48 1.10 -6.63
N ASP A 476 -3.21 2.21 -7.32
CA ASP A 476 -3.90 2.61 -8.54
C ASP A 476 -3.69 1.56 -9.65
N GLU A 477 -2.49 1.02 -9.76
CA GLU A 477 -2.09 -0.05 -10.65
C GLU A 477 -2.86 -1.36 -10.43
N LEU A 478 -3.11 -1.73 -9.16
CA LEU A 478 -3.93 -2.89 -8.79
C LEU A 478 -5.41 -2.64 -9.11
N LEU A 479 -5.94 -1.47 -8.74
CA LEU A 479 -7.33 -1.12 -9.04
C LEU A 479 -7.57 -1.10 -10.55
N SER A 480 -6.63 -0.57 -11.32
CA SER A 480 -6.71 -0.54 -12.78
C SER A 480 -6.73 -1.94 -13.37
N ALA A 481 -5.86 -2.84 -12.90
CA ALA A 481 -5.88 -4.25 -13.29
C ALA A 481 -7.24 -4.90 -13.02
N LEU A 482 -7.79 -4.71 -11.82
CA LEU A 482 -9.08 -5.29 -11.43
C LEU A 482 -10.25 -4.73 -12.28
N MET A 483 -10.25 -3.43 -12.55
CA MET A 483 -11.26 -2.78 -13.40
C MET A 483 -11.20 -3.31 -14.84
N LEU A 484 -9.99 -3.39 -15.43
CA LEU A 484 -9.77 -3.90 -16.79
C LEU A 484 -10.13 -5.38 -16.91
N MET A 485 -9.93 -6.18 -15.86
CA MET A 485 -10.31 -7.61 -15.83
C MET A 485 -11.77 -7.85 -15.42
N HIS A 486 -12.57 -6.78 -15.32
CA HIS A 486 -13.98 -6.80 -14.87
C HIS A 486 -14.20 -7.45 -13.50
N ARG A 487 -13.19 -7.41 -12.62
CA ARG A 487 -13.25 -7.89 -11.22
C ARG A 487 -13.74 -6.77 -10.30
N TYR A 488 -14.89 -6.18 -10.63
CA TYR A 488 -15.37 -4.95 -10.01
C TYR A 488 -15.56 -5.03 -8.49
N GLU A 489 -16.12 -6.14 -7.99
CA GLU A 489 -16.30 -6.34 -6.54
C GLU A 489 -14.98 -6.27 -5.77
N GLN A 490 -13.91 -6.84 -6.34
CA GLN A 490 -12.57 -6.76 -5.76
C GLN A 490 -12.03 -5.32 -5.85
N ALA A 491 -12.18 -4.65 -7.00
CA ALA A 491 -11.76 -3.25 -7.14
C ALA A 491 -12.46 -2.34 -6.12
N TRP A 492 -13.76 -2.53 -5.90
CA TRP A 492 -14.53 -1.77 -4.93
C TRP A 492 -14.07 -2.04 -3.50
N ALA A 493 -13.85 -3.31 -3.12
CA ALA A 493 -13.36 -3.69 -1.81
C ALA A 493 -11.96 -3.11 -1.53
N GLU A 494 -11.02 -3.24 -2.47
CA GLU A 494 -9.67 -2.66 -2.37
C GLU A 494 -9.72 -1.13 -2.25
N SER A 495 -10.55 -0.48 -3.07
CA SER A 495 -10.71 0.97 -3.01
C SER A 495 -11.30 1.45 -1.68
N ALA A 496 -12.11 0.63 -1.00
CA ALA A 496 -12.70 0.96 0.30
C ALA A 496 -11.75 0.69 1.48
N ALA A 497 -10.87 -0.30 1.35
CA ALA A 497 -9.93 -0.69 2.39
C ALA A 497 -8.74 0.28 2.55
N THR A 498 -8.37 0.98 1.49
CA THR A 498 -7.23 1.91 1.51
C THR A 498 -7.58 3.30 2.06
N THR A 499 -6.65 3.87 2.83
CA THR A 499 -6.71 5.27 3.31
C THR A 499 -6.05 6.25 2.35
N LEU A 500 -5.40 5.74 1.29
CA LEU A 500 -4.80 6.57 0.24
C LEU A 500 -5.89 7.34 -0.51
N ASN A 501 -5.51 8.53 -0.99
CA ASN A 501 -6.40 9.43 -1.68
C ASN A 501 -5.77 9.91 -2.98
N THR A 502 -6.02 9.16 -4.05
CA THR A 502 -5.64 9.49 -5.43
C THR A 502 -6.89 9.78 -6.26
N PHE A 503 -6.70 10.40 -7.43
CA PHE A 503 -7.75 10.54 -8.42
C PHE A 503 -8.40 9.17 -8.73
N TYR A 504 -7.59 8.15 -9.00
CA TYR A 504 -8.09 6.86 -9.47
C TYR A 504 -8.87 6.10 -8.39
N ILE A 505 -8.38 6.07 -7.13
CA ILE A 505 -9.13 5.49 -6.00
C ILE A 505 -10.49 6.18 -5.84
N ALA A 506 -10.52 7.51 -5.88
CA ALA A 506 -11.76 8.26 -5.77
C ALA A 506 -12.70 7.99 -6.96
N TYR A 507 -12.15 7.91 -8.18
CA TYR A 507 -12.90 7.61 -9.40
C TYR A 507 -13.54 6.21 -9.36
N VAL A 508 -12.81 5.17 -8.91
CA VAL A 508 -13.37 3.81 -8.73
C VAL A 508 -14.52 3.81 -7.72
N ARG A 509 -14.42 4.58 -6.63
CA ARG A 509 -15.51 4.76 -5.66
C ARG A 509 -16.72 5.47 -6.27
N LEU A 510 -16.52 6.43 -7.19
CA LEU A 510 -17.61 7.05 -7.96
C LEU A 510 -18.29 6.04 -8.88
N LEU A 511 -17.50 5.24 -9.61
CA LEU A 511 -18.02 4.20 -10.51
C LEU A 511 -18.80 3.12 -9.75
N HIS A 512 -18.41 2.78 -8.51
CA HIS A 512 -19.20 1.89 -7.65
C HIS A 512 -20.59 2.46 -7.35
N ARG A 513 -20.69 3.75 -7.03
CA ARG A 513 -22.00 4.39 -6.81
C ARG A 513 -22.82 4.39 -8.10
N PHE A 514 -22.19 4.75 -9.21
CA PHE A 514 -22.85 4.77 -10.51
C PHE A 514 -23.32 3.38 -10.96
N SER A 515 -22.56 2.30 -10.73
CA SER A 515 -22.97 0.95 -11.12
C SER A 515 -24.27 0.50 -10.44
N ARG A 516 -24.59 1.09 -9.28
CA ARG A 516 -25.83 0.84 -8.53
C ARG A 516 -26.97 1.76 -8.96
N ASP A 517 -26.70 3.06 -9.03
CA ASP A 517 -27.74 4.09 -9.14
C ASP A 517 -28.05 4.46 -10.60
N ARG A 518 -27.09 4.25 -11.50
CA ARG A 518 -27.16 4.55 -12.95
C ARG A 518 -27.50 6.01 -13.28
N ASP A 519 -27.20 6.93 -12.36
CA ASP A 519 -27.37 8.37 -12.53
C ASP A 519 -26.12 9.02 -13.15
N LEU A 520 -26.18 9.25 -14.46
CA LEU A 520 -25.11 9.90 -15.23
C LEU A 520 -24.91 11.38 -14.87
N SER A 521 -25.98 12.07 -14.43
CA SER A 521 -25.89 13.49 -14.07
C SER A 521 -25.16 13.67 -12.74
N THR A 522 -25.47 12.84 -11.75
CA THR A 522 -24.74 12.83 -10.47
C THR A 522 -23.30 12.37 -10.66
N LEU A 523 -23.05 11.37 -11.51
CA LEU A 523 -21.69 10.94 -11.83
C LEU A 523 -20.88 12.08 -12.46
N ARG A 524 -21.44 12.79 -13.45
CA ARG A 524 -20.78 13.95 -14.09
C ARG A 524 -20.37 15.01 -13.06
N LEU A 525 -21.30 15.47 -12.24
CA LEU A 525 -21.02 16.49 -11.21
C LEU A 525 -19.94 16.03 -10.23
N SER A 526 -19.96 14.75 -9.84
CA SER A 526 -18.96 14.18 -8.93
C SER A 526 -17.57 14.09 -9.57
N VAL A 527 -17.51 13.73 -10.86
CA VAL A 527 -16.24 13.68 -11.61
C VAL A 527 -15.70 15.09 -11.85
N GLU A 528 -16.54 16.08 -12.14
CA GLU A 528 -16.11 17.48 -12.27
C GLU A 528 -15.44 18.00 -10.98
N GLN A 529 -16.05 17.73 -9.82
CA GLN A 529 -15.45 18.06 -8.52
C GLN A 529 -14.13 17.33 -8.31
N LEU A 530 -14.06 16.06 -8.71
CA LEU A 530 -12.84 15.27 -8.60
C LEU A 530 -11.73 15.84 -9.49
N CYS A 531 -12.04 16.26 -10.72
CA CYS A 531 -11.11 16.90 -11.64
C CYS A 531 -10.58 18.25 -11.12
N GLN A 532 -11.38 19.00 -10.37
CA GLN A 532 -10.93 20.22 -9.71
C GLN A 532 -9.95 19.94 -8.57
N GLN A 533 -10.15 18.84 -7.84
CA GLN A 533 -9.27 18.42 -6.75
C GLN A 533 -7.97 17.81 -7.28
N PHE A 534 -8.05 17.03 -8.35
CA PHE A 534 -6.91 16.39 -9.00
C PHE A 534 -6.95 16.73 -10.50
N PRO A 535 -6.31 17.84 -10.90
CA PRO A 535 -6.22 18.19 -12.31
C PRO A 535 -5.54 17.08 -13.10
N GLN A 536 -6.21 16.58 -14.14
CA GLN A 536 -5.72 15.57 -15.07
C GLN A 536 -6.02 16.03 -16.50
N PRO A 537 -5.20 15.65 -17.50
CA PRO A 537 -5.54 15.86 -18.91
C PRO A 537 -6.91 15.24 -19.24
N ASP A 538 -7.79 16.03 -19.86
CA ASP A 538 -9.08 15.58 -20.41
C ASP A 538 -9.97 14.87 -19.40
N CYS A 539 -9.81 15.30 -18.15
CA CYS A 539 -10.57 14.82 -17.01
C CYS A 539 -12.07 15.06 -17.22
N GLY A 540 -12.86 13.99 -17.09
CA GLY A 540 -14.31 14.06 -17.26
C GLY A 540 -14.81 14.04 -18.70
N TRP A 541 -13.94 13.93 -19.72
CA TRP A 541 -14.36 13.87 -21.13
C TRP A 541 -15.47 12.84 -21.37
N ASP A 542 -15.28 11.60 -20.91
CA ASP A 542 -16.28 10.53 -21.05
C ASP A 542 -17.63 10.90 -20.40
N MET A 543 -17.61 11.69 -19.31
CA MET A 543 -18.83 12.12 -18.62
C MET A 543 -19.59 13.19 -19.40
N TYR A 544 -18.89 14.15 -20.00
CA TYR A 544 -19.51 15.15 -20.87
C TYR A 544 -20.10 14.51 -22.12
N VAL A 545 -19.37 13.60 -22.76
CA VAL A 545 -19.85 12.83 -23.91
C VAL A 545 -21.10 12.02 -23.55
N ALA A 546 -21.10 11.29 -22.44
CA ALA A 546 -22.26 10.52 -21.98
C ALA A 546 -23.48 11.40 -21.67
N ASN A 547 -23.26 12.64 -21.21
CA ASN A 547 -24.32 13.62 -20.96
C ASN A 547 -24.68 14.47 -22.19
N ARG A 548 -24.09 14.19 -23.36
CA ARG A 548 -24.28 14.94 -24.61
C ARG A 548 -23.87 16.42 -24.56
N ASP A 549 -22.99 16.78 -23.64
CA ASP A 549 -22.39 18.11 -23.56
C ASP A 549 -21.08 18.14 -24.35
N TYR A 550 -21.21 18.14 -25.69
CA TYR A 550 -20.05 18.03 -26.58
C TYR A 550 -19.17 19.28 -26.56
N ALA A 551 -19.75 20.45 -26.27
CA ALA A 551 -19.00 21.69 -26.12
C ALA A 551 -18.07 21.63 -24.89
N ALA A 552 -18.58 21.18 -23.74
CA ALA A 552 -17.75 20.96 -22.56
C ALA A 552 -16.73 19.84 -22.79
N ALA A 553 -17.12 18.75 -23.48
CA ALA A 553 -16.19 17.68 -23.84
C ALA A 553 -14.99 18.21 -24.65
N LEU A 554 -15.23 19.00 -25.71
CA LEU A 554 -14.17 19.63 -26.49
C LEU A 554 -13.31 20.58 -25.65
N ALA A 555 -13.91 21.34 -24.71
CA ALA A 555 -13.19 22.26 -23.85
C ALA A 555 -12.23 21.56 -22.86
N THR A 556 -12.42 20.27 -22.59
CA THR A 556 -11.46 19.48 -21.78
C THR A 556 -10.23 19.04 -22.54
N LEU A 557 -10.27 19.05 -23.88
CA LEU A 557 -9.18 18.60 -24.73
C LEU A 557 -8.23 19.76 -24.99
N SER A 558 -6.94 19.54 -24.82
CA SER A 558 -5.89 20.48 -25.22
C SER A 558 -5.15 19.90 -26.41
N GLU A 559 -5.26 20.52 -27.58
CA GLU A 559 -4.49 20.12 -28.76
C GLU A 559 -3.03 20.59 -28.62
N THR A 560 -2.08 19.66 -28.63
CA THR A 560 -0.66 19.95 -28.82
C THR A 560 -0.34 20.17 -30.31
N GLU A 561 0.84 20.70 -30.65
CA GLU A 561 1.29 20.78 -32.06
C GLU A 561 1.36 19.39 -32.72
N GLU A 562 1.75 18.37 -31.95
CA GLU A 562 1.80 16.97 -32.42
C GLU A 562 0.40 16.40 -32.69
N ASP A 563 -0.59 16.76 -31.88
CA ASP A 563 -2.00 16.39 -32.07
C ASP A 563 -2.62 17.03 -33.33
N GLN A 564 -2.13 18.21 -33.70
CA GLN A 564 -2.50 18.89 -34.96
C GLN A 564 -1.88 18.20 -36.17
N ASP A 565 -0.76 17.49 -35.97
CA ASP A 565 -0.02 16.84 -37.04
C ASP A 565 -0.45 15.39 -37.30
N ALA A 566 -0.69 14.55 -36.29
CA ALA A 566 -1.20 13.19 -36.50
C ALA A 566 -2.25 12.78 -35.45
N PRO A 567 -3.39 12.16 -35.85
CA PRO A 567 -4.43 11.82 -34.89
C PRO A 567 -4.21 10.45 -34.22
N ASN A 568 -2.99 10.20 -33.75
CA ASN A 568 -2.60 8.94 -33.09
C ASN A 568 -2.54 9.05 -31.55
N SER A 569 -2.72 10.24 -30.98
CA SER A 569 -2.84 10.43 -29.53
C SER A 569 -4.25 10.13 -29.02
N ASN A 570 -4.40 9.97 -27.70
CA ASN A 570 -5.73 9.84 -27.08
C ASN A 570 -6.55 11.12 -27.28
N GLN A 571 -5.90 12.29 -27.23
CA GLN A 571 -6.53 13.59 -27.42
C GLN A 571 -7.16 13.73 -28.79
N SER A 572 -6.39 13.47 -29.85
CA SER A 572 -6.89 13.62 -31.21
C SER A 572 -8.02 12.64 -31.52
N ARG A 573 -7.96 11.41 -31.00
CA ARG A 573 -9.09 10.46 -31.11
C ARG A 573 -10.34 10.95 -30.39
N ARG A 574 -10.21 11.37 -29.14
CA ARG A 574 -11.33 11.94 -28.36
C ARG A 574 -11.93 13.16 -29.06
N TRP A 575 -11.09 14.01 -29.64
CA TRP A 575 -11.52 15.15 -30.43
C TRP A 575 -12.30 14.71 -31.68
N MET A 576 -11.79 13.77 -32.48
CA MET A 576 -12.49 13.23 -33.66
C MET A 576 -13.84 12.61 -33.30
N PHE A 577 -13.88 11.80 -32.22
CA PHE A 577 -15.13 11.24 -31.71
C PHE A 577 -16.13 12.34 -31.34
N THR A 578 -15.67 13.40 -30.67
CA THR A 578 -16.53 14.49 -30.22
C THR A 578 -17.02 15.33 -31.39
N VAL A 579 -16.17 15.64 -32.37
CA VAL A 579 -16.57 16.34 -33.61
C VAL A 579 -17.58 15.52 -34.40
N TRP A 580 -17.43 14.19 -34.48
CA TRP A 580 -18.45 13.36 -35.12
C TRP A 580 -19.80 13.44 -34.42
N LEU A 581 -19.82 13.49 -33.08
CA LEU A 581 -21.04 13.62 -32.28
C LEU A 581 -21.75 14.97 -32.43
N THR A 582 -21.06 16.05 -32.80
CA THR A 582 -21.70 17.35 -33.06
C THR A 582 -22.44 17.39 -34.39
N GLY A 583 -22.08 16.50 -35.33
CA GLY A 583 -22.55 16.54 -36.73
C GLY A 583 -21.95 17.69 -37.56
N ASP A 584 -21.11 18.55 -36.98
CA ASP A 584 -20.39 19.62 -37.66
C ASP A 584 -18.96 19.17 -37.97
N TYR A 585 -18.75 18.71 -39.20
CA TYR A 585 -17.45 18.24 -39.68
C TYR A 585 -16.56 19.36 -40.24
N SER A 586 -16.99 20.63 -40.19
CA SER A 586 -16.16 21.74 -40.68
C SER A 586 -14.76 21.81 -40.04
N PRO A 587 -14.55 21.48 -38.74
CA PRO A 587 -13.21 21.48 -38.15
C PRO A 587 -12.29 20.38 -38.70
N LEU A 588 -12.86 19.31 -39.28
CA LEU A 588 -12.10 18.20 -39.87
C LEU A 588 -11.69 18.46 -41.31
N ALA A 589 -12.46 19.25 -42.06
CA ALA A 589 -12.31 19.42 -43.50
C ALA A 589 -10.89 19.88 -43.90
N ASP A 590 -10.32 20.82 -43.15
CA ASP A 590 -9.01 21.40 -43.43
C ASP A 590 -7.85 20.44 -43.05
N ARG A 591 -8.08 19.52 -42.11
CA ARG A 591 -7.04 18.62 -41.56
C ARG A 591 -7.03 17.24 -42.20
N LEU A 592 -8.19 16.77 -42.68
CA LEU A 592 -8.40 15.41 -43.14
C LEU A 592 -7.39 14.93 -44.20
N PRO A 593 -7.07 15.68 -45.27
CA PRO A 593 -6.10 15.23 -46.27
C PRO A 593 -4.70 15.03 -45.68
N ALA A 594 -4.26 15.95 -44.81
CA ALA A 594 -2.95 15.87 -44.18
C ALA A 594 -2.85 14.70 -43.21
N TRP A 595 -3.89 14.47 -42.40
CA TRP A 595 -3.95 13.36 -41.45
C TRP A 595 -3.99 11.99 -42.15
N LYS A 596 -4.80 11.84 -43.21
CA LYS A 596 -4.90 10.59 -43.95
C LYS A 596 -3.56 10.21 -44.60
N ASN A 597 -2.90 11.16 -45.25
CA ASN A 597 -1.58 10.93 -45.84
C ASN A 597 -0.56 10.55 -44.76
N ARG A 598 -0.45 11.34 -43.68
CA ARG A 598 0.52 11.08 -42.62
C ARG A 598 0.32 9.74 -41.92
N LEU A 599 -0.92 9.39 -41.54
CA LEU A 599 -1.19 8.09 -40.92
C LEU A 599 -0.87 6.92 -41.86
N THR A 600 -1.20 7.04 -43.15
CA THR A 600 -0.91 5.98 -44.13
C THR A 600 0.59 5.84 -44.36
N ASP A 601 1.32 6.96 -44.45
CA ASP A 601 2.77 6.95 -44.65
C ASP A 601 3.52 6.42 -43.42
N HIS A 602 3.02 6.66 -42.21
CA HIS A 602 3.69 6.28 -40.96
C HIS A 602 3.31 4.89 -40.45
N VAL A 603 2.11 4.37 -40.74
CA VAL A 603 1.68 3.07 -40.16
C VAL A 603 2.60 1.92 -40.56
N GLU A 604 3.22 1.99 -41.74
CA GLU A 604 4.17 0.97 -42.21
C GLU A 604 5.60 1.19 -41.67
N SER A 605 5.99 2.43 -41.37
CA SER A 605 7.33 2.77 -40.85
C SER A 605 7.46 2.55 -39.35
N VAL A 606 6.34 2.56 -38.63
CA VAL A 606 6.28 2.35 -37.18
C VAL A 606 6.37 0.85 -36.85
N ASP A 607 7.11 0.52 -35.80
CA ASP A 607 7.23 -0.84 -35.28
C ASP A 607 5.85 -1.43 -34.91
N VAL A 608 5.69 -2.76 -35.07
CA VAL A 608 4.42 -3.47 -34.94
C VAL A 608 3.69 -3.18 -33.61
N PHE A 609 4.42 -2.99 -32.51
CA PHE A 609 3.84 -2.74 -31.19
C PHE A 609 3.25 -1.32 -31.06
N HIS A 610 3.64 -0.39 -31.94
CA HIS A 610 3.17 1.00 -31.94
C HIS A 610 2.14 1.28 -33.05
N ARG A 611 1.74 0.27 -33.84
CA ARG A 611 0.77 0.45 -34.94
C ARG A 611 -0.68 0.55 -34.49
N SER A 612 -1.01 0.02 -33.31
CA SER A 612 -2.38 -0.02 -32.78
C SER A 612 -3.09 1.35 -32.84
N PRO A 613 -2.51 2.45 -32.32
CA PRO A 613 -3.11 3.78 -32.41
C PRO A 613 -3.34 4.29 -33.84
N PHE A 614 -2.48 3.89 -34.79
CA PHE A 614 -2.58 4.29 -36.21
C PHE A 614 -3.72 3.57 -36.92
N TYR A 615 -3.87 2.24 -36.71
CA TYR A 615 -5.00 1.49 -37.27
C TYR A 615 -6.34 2.02 -36.77
N LEU A 616 -6.42 2.38 -35.48
CA LEU A 616 -7.63 2.97 -34.91
C LEU A 616 -7.89 4.38 -35.44
N GLY A 617 -6.85 5.20 -35.56
CA GLY A 617 -6.97 6.54 -36.15
C GLY A 617 -7.47 6.48 -37.59
N LEU A 618 -6.91 5.59 -38.42
CA LEU A 618 -7.35 5.36 -39.80
C LEU A 618 -8.78 4.81 -39.86
N GLY A 619 -9.10 3.79 -39.05
CA GLY A 619 -10.44 3.22 -38.97
C GLY A 619 -11.50 4.26 -38.60
N LEU A 620 -11.21 5.10 -37.59
CA LEU A 620 -12.09 6.18 -37.16
C LEU A 620 -12.24 7.26 -38.25
N LEU A 621 -11.14 7.69 -38.89
CA LEU A 621 -11.20 8.64 -40.00
C LEU A 621 -12.05 8.14 -41.17
N GLU A 622 -11.89 6.89 -41.58
CA GLU A 622 -12.70 6.30 -42.63
C GLU A 622 -14.18 6.18 -42.20
N ALA A 623 -14.45 5.88 -40.92
CA ALA A 623 -15.81 5.80 -40.41
C ALA A 623 -16.52 7.16 -40.42
N ILE A 624 -15.88 8.22 -39.90
CA ILE A 624 -16.48 9.56 -39.84
C ILE A 624 -16.63 10.22 -41.22
N THR A 625 -15.82 9.80 -42.21
CA THR A 625 -15.88 10.33 -43.58
C THR A 625 -16.79 9.52 -44.51
N GLY A 626 -17.45 8.46 -44.00
CA GLY A 626 -18.45 7.70 -44.74
C GLY A 626 -17.89 6.58 -45.63
N ASN A 627 -16.73 6.02 -45.29
CA ASN A 627 -16.10 4.89 -45.98
C ASN A 627 -16.13 3.60 -45.12
N PRO A 628 -17.31 2.96 -44.93
CA PRO A 628 -17.48 1.86 -43.98
C PRO A 628 -16.64 0.60 -44.29
N GLU A 629 -16.41 0.30 -45.57
CA GLU A 629 -15.58 -0.83 -45.99
C GLU A 629 -14.11 -0.62 -45.60
N ALA A 630 -13.58 0.58 -45.84
CA ALA A 630 -12.22 0.94 -45.48
C ALA A 630 -12.05 0.98 -43.95
N ALA A 631 -13.01 1.54 -43.23
CA ALA A 631 -13.03 1.56 -41.77
C ALA A 631 -13.00 0.13 -41.18
N THR A 632 -13.86 -0.75 -41.68
CA THR A 632 -13.89 -2.17 -41.25
C THR A 632 -12.57 -2.86 -41.57
N SER A 633 -11.99 -2.62 -42.75
CA SER A 633 -10.69 -3.19 -43.11
C SER A 633 -9.60 -2.79 -42.11
N TRP A 634 -9.53 -1.53 -41.69
CA TRP A 634 -8.56 -1.09 -40.67
C TRP A 634 -8.81 -1.71 -39.29
N ILE A 635 -10.06 -1.88 -38.88
CA ILE A 635 -10.42 -2.60 -37.66
C ILE A 635 -9.99 -4.07 -37.74
N ASP A 636 -10.20 -4.73 -38.88
CA ASP A 636 -9.75 -6.12 -39.08
C ASP A 636 -8.22 -6.25 -39.07
N HIS A 637 -7.49 -5.22 -39.50
CA HIS A 637 -6.04 -5.16 -39.34
C HIS A 637 -5.66 -5.06 -37.88
N TRP A 638 -6.32 -4.18 -37.12
CA TRP A 638 -6.12 -4.07 -35.68
C TRP A 638 -6.39 -5.41 -34.96
N GLU A 639 -7.52 -6.08 -35.24
CA GLU A 639 -7.85 -7.37 -34.63
C GLU A 639 -6.85 -8.48 -34.91
N ARG A 640 -6.33 -8.54 -36.14
CA ARG A 640 -5.37 -9.58 -36.56
C ARG A 640 -3.96 -9.36 -36.03
N GLN A 641 -3.56 -8.11 -35.85
CA GLN A 641 -2.17 -7.74 -35.52
C GLN A 641 -1.93 -7.53 -34.01
N VAL A 642 -2.99 -7.25 -33.24
CA VAL A 642 -2.92 -6.98 -31.79
C VAL A 642 -3.01 -8.21 -30.84
N PRO A 643 -3.08 -9.50 -31.27
CA PRO A 643 -2.96 -10.64 -30.35
C PRO A 643 -1.57 -10.81 -29.69
N VAL A 644 -0.55 -10.05 -30.13
CA VAL A 644 0.84 -10.14 -29.65
C VAL A 644 1.12 -9.12 -28.54
N ASP A 645 0.24 -8.15 -28.32
CA ASP A 645 0.43 -7.11 -27.31
C ASP A 645 -0.88 -6.73 -26.60
N TRP A 646 -1.17 -7.48 -25.54
CA TRP A 646 -2.38 -7.28 -24.74
C TRP A 646 -2.43 -5.93 -24.03
N ALA A 647 -1.27 -5.29 -23.80
CA ALA A 647 -1.21 -3.97 -23.18
C ALA A 647 -1.93 -2.89 -24.00
N GLU A 648 -1.79 -2.94 -25.32
CA GLU A 648 -2.48 -2.03 -26.23
C GLU A 648 -3.94 -2.46 -26.43
N ARG A 649 -4.18 -3.77 -26.57
CA ARG A 649 -5.53 -4.32 -26.81
C ARG A 649 -6.53 -3.88 -25.73
N MET A 650 -6.17 -4.11 -24.47
CA MET A 650 -7.08 -3.87 -23.34
C MET A 650 -7.50 -2.39 -23.24
N MET A 651 -6.58 -1.48 -23.55
CA MET A 651 -6.83 -0.05 -23.44
C MET A 651 -7.69 0.47 -24.60
N ARG A 652 -7.72 -0.21 -25.74
CA ARG A 652 -8.30 0.32 -26.98
C ARG A 652 -9.51 -0.41 -27.54
N ARG A 653 -9.83 -1.60 -27.02
CA ARG A 653 -11.04 -2.36 -27.36
C ARG A 653 -12.32 -1.53 -27.38
N HIS A 654 -12.51 -0.65 -26.39
CA HIS A 654 -13.68 0.21 -26.31
C HIS A 654 -13.78 1.21 -27.49
N ASP A 655 -12.65 1.79 -27.92
CA ASP A 655 -12.61 2.67 -29.10
C ASP A 655 -13.02 1.91 -30.37
N VAL A 656 -12.60 0.65 -30.53
CA VAL A 656 -13.03 -0.21 -31.66
C VAL A 656 -14.55 -0.36 -31.67
N CYS A 657 -15.15 -0.69 -30.52
CA CYS A 657 -16.60 -0.85 -30.44
C CYS A 657 -17.33 0.45 -30.75
N ARG A 658 -16.79 1.60 -30.32
CA ARG A 658 -17.34 2.93 -30.65
C ARG A 658 -17.26 3.25 -32.14
N VAL A 659 -16.15 2.92 -32.81
CA VAL A 659 -16.03 3.06 -34.28
C VAL A 659 -17.07 2.18 -34.99
N LEU A 660 -17.26 0.93 -34.56
CA LEU A 660 -18.31 0.06 -35.11
C LEU A 660 -19.72 0.63 -34.86
N GLY A 661 -19.93 1.32 -33.73
CA GLY A 661 -21.15 2.06 -33.43
C GLY A 661 -21.44 3.17 -34.43
N ILE A 662 -20.40 3.94 -34.79
CA ILE A 662 -20.46 4.98 -35.84
C ILE A 662 -20.86 4.39 -37.19
N LEU A 663 -20.35 3.19 -37.52
CA LEU A 663 -20.68 2.48 -38.76
C LEU A 663 -22.11 1.89 -38.76
N ALA A 664 -22.81 1.91 -37.62
CA ALA A 664 -24.14 1.36 -37.43
C ALA A 664 -24.29 -0.13 -37.79
N ASP A 665 -23.22 -0.92 -37.65
CA ASP A 665 -23.24 -2.36 -37.86
C ASP A 665 -23.60 -3.08 -36.55
N VAL A 666 -24.90 -3.27 -36.31
CA VAL A 666 -25.41 -3.79 -35.02
C VAL A 666 -24.78 -5.13 -34.62
N SER A 667 -24.59 -6.04 -35.57
CA SER A 667 -24.04 -7.36 -35.27
C SER A 667 -22.57 -7.27 -34.87
N LYS A 668 -21.76 -6.45 -35.56
CA LYS A 668 -20.37 -6.22 -35.16
C LYS A 668 -20.25 -5.46 -33.85
N VAL A 669 -21.11 -4.47 -33.59
CA VAL A 669 -21.15 -3.75 -32.31
C VAL A 669 -21.46 -4.71 -31.18
N ALA A 670 -22.52 -5.52 -31.32
CA ALA A 670 -22.93 -6.45 -30.30
C ALA A 670 -21.84 -7.48 -30.00
N GLN A 671 -21.21 -8.01 -31.04
CA GLN A 671 -20.08 -8.92 -30.90
C GLN A 671 -18.86 -8.26 -30.24
N CYS A 672 -18.48 -7.05 -30.65
CA CYS A 672 -17.35 -6.32 -30.08
C CYS A 672 -17.52 -6.07 -28.58
N ILE A 673 -18.72 -5.67 -28.14
CA ILE A 673 -18.99 -5.45 -26.72
C ILE A 673 -18.94 -6.77 -25.95
N ARG A 674 -19.49 -7.87 -26.49
CA ARG A 674 -19.39 -9.20 -25.86
C ARG A 674 -17.94 -9.65 -25.71
N ASP A 675 -17.15 -9.53 -26.78
CA ASP A 675 -15.72 -9.88 -26.76
C ASP A 675 -14.98 -9.01 -25.75
N GLY A 676 -15.26 -7.70 -25.77
CA GLY A 676 -14.70 -6.74 -24.85
C GLY A 676 -15.03 -7.02 -23.39
N LEU A 677 -16.21 -7.56 -23.06
CA LEU A 677 -16.58 -7.97 -21.71
C LEU A 677 -16.01 -9.35 -21.31
N ALA A 678 -15.75 -10.22 -22.29
CA ALA A 678 -15.19 -11.55 -22.10
C ALA A 678 -13.66 -11.54 -21.92
N GLU A 679 -12.96 -10.56 -22.48
CA GLU A 679 -11.52 -10.34 -22.32
C GLU A 679 -11.21 -9.16 -21.38
N ALA A 680 -9.94 -9.00 -20.97
CA ALA A 680 -9.55 -7.82 -20.19
C ALA A 680 -9.61 -6.56 -21.08
N SER A 681 -10.43 -5.57 -20.73
CA SER A 681 -10.58 -4.36 -21.53
C SER A 681 -11.18 -3.17 -20.78
N MET A 682 -11.19 -2.00 -21.44
CA MET A 682 -11.88 -0.79 -20.98
C MET A 682 -13.41 -0.80 -21.24
N VAL A 683 -13.96 -1.84 -21.85
CA VAL A 683 -15.41 -1.95 -22.11
C VAL A 683 -16.12 -2.22 -20.79
N MET A 684 -16.85 -1.23 -20.28
CA MET A 684 -17.56 -1.37 -19.01
C MET A 684 -19.05 -1.68 -19.25
N PRO A 685 -19.62 -2.72 -18.62
CA PRO A 685 -21.01 -3.14 -18.85
C PRO A 685 -22.01 -2.07 -18.44
N PHE A 686 -21.67 -1.25 -17.45
CA PHE A 686 -22.55 -0.22 -16.92
C PHE A 686 -22.40 1.16 -17.57
N PHE A 687 -21.38 1.35 -18.40
CA PHE A 687 -21.07 2.64 -19.00
C PHE A 687 -21.15 2.61 -20.53
N GLU A 688 -20.59 1.57 -21.16
CA GLU A 688 -20.49 1.50 -22.62
C GLU A 688 -21.86 1.59 -23.31
N PRO A 689 -22.91 0.86 -22.90
CA PRO A 689 -24.23 0.97 -23.54
C PRO A 689 -24.86 2.35 -23.45
N ALA A 690 -24.45 3.19 -22.49
CA ALA A 690 -24.98 4.55 -22.32
C ALA A 690 -24.34 5.57 -23.26
N MET A 691 -23.24 5.22 -23.93
CA MET A 691 -22.51 6.16 -24.80
C MET A 691 -23.30 6.48 -26.07
N PRO A 692 -23.24 7.73 -26.56
CA PRO A 692 -24.00 8.17 -27.74
C PRO A 692 -23.53 7.55 -29.07
N PHE A 693 -22.33 6.96 -29.10
CA PHE A 693 -21.79 6.26 -30.29
C PHE A 693 -22.68 5.10 -30.76
N TYR A 694 -23.54 4.57 -29.89
CA TYR A 694 -24.42 3.44 -30.19
C TYR A 694 -25.85 3.86 -30.53
N ASP A 695 -26.15 5.15 -30.62
CA ASP A 695 -27.52 5.64 -30.83
C ASP A 695 -28.15 5.13 -32.13
N ALA A 696 -27.37 4.97 -33.19
CA ALA A 696 -27.83 4.45 -34.48
C ALA A 696 -28.32 2.99 -34.40
N VAL A 697 -27.79 2.19 -33.47
CA VAL A 697 -28.13 0.76 -33.31
C VAL A 697 -28.94 0.48 -32.04
N ARG A 698 -29.21 1.50 -31.21
CA ARG A 698 -29.77 1.36 -29.86
C ARG A 698 -31.11 0.65 -29.82
N ASN A 699 -31.94 0.86 -30.85
CA ASN A 699 -33.28 0.29 -30.95
C ASN A 699 -33.31 -1.01 -31.77
N GLU A 700 -32.17 -1.47 -32.28
CA GLU A 700 -32.10 -2.74 -33.00
C GLU A 700 -32.31 -3.91 -32.04
N PRO A 701 -33.08 -4.95 -32.41
CA PRO A 701 -33.38 -6.09 -31.53
C PRO A 701 -32.14 -6.77 -30.95
N GLU A 702 -31.07 -6.87 -31.75
CA GLU A 702 -29.82 -7.50 -31.32
C GLU A 702 -29.08 -6.67 -30.26
N PHE A 703 -29.07 -5.33 -30.38
CA PHE A 703 -28.46 -4.47 -29.37
C PHE A 703 -29.27 -4.46 -28.07
N MET A 704 -30.60 -4.42 -28.16
CA MET A 704 -31.47 -4.54 -26.98
C MET A 704 -31.27 -5.88 -26.26
N ALA A 705 -31.07 -6.97 -27.00
CA ALA A 705 -30.76 -8.27 -26.43
C ALA A 705 -29.40 -8.27 -25.69
N LEU A 706 -28.37 -7.63 -26.26
CA LEU A 706 -27.09 -7.42 -25.58
C LEU A 706 -27.26 -6.61 -24.28
N VAL A 707 -28.02 -5.52 -24.29
CA VAL A 707 -28.24 -4.72 -23.07
C VAL A 707 -28.94 -5.56 -21.99
N ALA A 708 -29.94 -6.35 -22.35
CA ALA A 708 -30.60 -7.27 -21.41
C ALA A 708 -29.65 -8.36 -20.88
N GLU A 709 -28.77 -8.90 -21.71
CA GLU A 709 -27.72 -9.85 -21.32
C GLU A 709 -26.78 -9.24 -20.28
N ILE A 710 -26.35 -7.99 -20.51
CA ILE A 710 -25.50 -7.23 -19.59
C ILE A 710 -26.22 -6.98 -18.25
N GLU A 711 -27.48 -6.56 -18.27
CA GLU A 711 -28.27 -6.31 -17.06
C GLU A 711 -28.47 -7.58 -16.21
N ASN A 712 -28.60 -8.74 -16.85
CA ASN A 712 -28.71 -10.02 -16.15
C ASN A 712 -27.40 -10.45 -15.49
N THR A 713 -26.27 -10.15 -16.13
CA THR A 713 -24.93 -10.57 -15.66
C THR A 713 -24.35 -9.61 -14.62
N TRP A 714 -24.59 -8.30 -14.78
CA TRP A 714 -24.18 -7.24 -13.86
C TRP A 714 -25.40 -6.41 -13.43
N PRO A 715 -26.26 -6.97 -12.55
CA PRO A 715 -27.49 -6.31 -12.14
C PRO A 715 -27.19 -5.00 -11.40
N SER A 716 -28.01 -3.98 -11.64
CA SER A 716 -28.03 -2.81 -10.77
C SER A 716 -28.52 -3.21 -9.38
N GLY A 717 -27.94 -2.62 -8.33
CA GLY A 717 -28.36 -2.87 -6.94
C GLY A 717 -29.82 -2.51 -6.62
N SER A 718 -30.55 -1.91 -7.57
CA SER A 718 -31.96 -1.55 -7.47
C SER A 718 -32.88 -2.70 -7.90
N GLY A 719 -32.98 -3.73 -7.07
CA GLY A 719 -34.07 -4.72 -7.10
C GLY A 719 -35.44 -4.18 -6.67
N ALA A 720 -35.66 -2.86 -6.63
CA ALA A 720 -36.90 -2.24 -6.21
C ALA A 720 -37.29 -1.05 -7.11
N ALA A 721 -38.54 -1.05 -7.54
CA ALA A 721 -39.24 -0.06 -8.36
C ALA A 721 -38.89 -0.04 -9.86
N ALA A 722 -39.65 -0.83 -10.62
CA ALA A 722 -40.15 -0.37 -11.90
C ALA A 722 -40.98 0.91 -11.65
N GLY A 723 -40.39 2.07 -11.89
CA GLY A 723 -41.05 3.36 -11.70
C GLY A 723 -40.07 4.51 -11.83
N GLU A 724 -40.05 5.10 -13.03
CA GLU A 724 -39.69 6.50 -13.31
C GLU A 724 -38.41 7.01 -12.61
N GLY A 725 -37.27 6.73 -13.23
CA GLY A 725 -35.93 7.11 -12.73
C GLY A 725 -34.79 6.21 -13.23
N ARG A 726 -35.09 5.18 -14.04
CA ARG A 726 -34.08 4.44 -14.83
C ARG A 726 -33.55 5.33 -15.95
N ILE A 727 -32.30 5.09 -16.37
CA ILE A 727 -31.65 5.62 -17.58
C ILE A 727 -32.74 6.04 -18.57
N GLY A 728 -32.89 7.35 -18.78
CA GLY A 728 -33.83 7.89 -19.75
C GLY A 728 -33.40 7.47 -21.16
N LEU A 729 -33.73 6.24 -21.55
CA LEU A 729 -33.69 5.72 -22.92
C LEU A 729 -34.91 6.22 -23.71
N THR A 730 -35.38 7.44 -23.43
CA THR A 730 -36.38 8.12 -24.25
C THR A 730 -35.65 9.09 -25.16
N ALA A 731 -35.76 8.82 -26.46
CA ALA A 731 -35.30 9.68 -27.54
C ALA A 731 -35.66 11.14 -27.26
N VAL A 732 -34.64 11.98 -27.06
CA VAL A 732 -34.77 13.40 -27.38
C VAL A 732 -34.59 13.45 -28.89
N GLY A 733 -35.70 13.51 -29.62
CA GLY A 733 -35.68 13.82 -31.05
C GLY A 733 -35.02 15.18 -31.30
N PRO A 734 -34.58 15.46 -32.53
CA PRO A 734 -33.89 16.71 -32.84
C PRO A 734 -34.81 17.89 -32.49
N GLN A 735 -34.34 18.77 -31.61
CA GLN A 735 -34.96 20.10 -31.48
C GLN A 735 -34.59 20.89 -32.74
N GLU A 736 -35.63 21.41 -33.42
CA GLU A 736 -35.54 22.28 -34.60
C GLU A 736 -34.70 23.54 -34.39
#